data_AF-A0A0E0EU36-F1
#
_entry.id   AF-A0A0E0EU36-F1
#
_cell.length_a   1.000
_cell.length_b   1.000
_cell.length_c   1.000
_cell.angle_alpha   90.00
_cell.angle_beta   90.00
_cell.angle_gamma   90.00
#
_symmetry.space_group_name_H-M   'P 1'
#
loop_
_entity.id
_entity.type
_entity.pdbx_description
1 polymer ?
#
loop_
_entity_poly.entity_id
_entity_poly.type
_entity_poly.pdbx_seq_one_letter_code
_entity_poly.pdbx_strand_id
1 'polypeptide(L)'
;MSVSAAVAAASTSRTLVLARRRSPLASRVAATSRGRLFPSGSHPLAVSPAARAPAMATDGAAAAAAGSKKKKEVLIFDAEEDLAVSLAKYTAELSAKLAAERGAFTVVLSGGSLIKNIRKLAEPPYLDSVDWSKWHVFWVDERVVPKDHEDSNYKLALDGFLSKVPIPTGQVYAINDALSAEGAADDYETCLKQLVKNGVIAMSQSTGFPRFDVMLLGMGPDGHIASLFPGHPLVNENQKWVTYIKDSPKPPPERITFTFPVINSSAYVAMVVTGAGKAGAVQKALSDKQTSSDLLPVEMAVLQDGEFTWFTDKPAVSIPHLLPPLITRRLPFAMSVSAAVAAASTSRTLVLARRRSPLASRVAATSRGRLFPSGSHPLAVSPAARAPAMATDGAAAAAAGSKKKKEVLIFDAEEDLAVSLAKYTAELSAKLAAERGAFTVVLSGGSLIKNIRKLAEPPYLDSVDWSKWHVFWVDERVVPKDHEDSNYKLALDGFLSKVPIPTGQVYAINDALSAEGAADDYETCLKQLVKNGVIAMSQSTGFPRFDVMLLGMGPDGHIASLFPGHPLVNENQKWVTYIKDSPKPPPERITFTFPVINSSAYVAMVVTGAGKAGAVQKALSDKQTSSDLLPVEMAVLQDGEFTWFTDKPAVSMLQNK
;
A
#
# COMPACT_ATOMS: atom_id res chain seq x y z
N MET A 1 42.58 57.93 1.16
CA MET A 1 41.32 57.99 1.92
C MET A 1 41.23 56.70 2.72
N SER A 2 41.61 56.61 3.99
CA SER A 2 40.99 57.21 5.20
C SER A 2 39.55 56.72 5.42
N VAL A 3 39.15 56.18 6.58
CA VAL A 3 39.88 55.94 7.85
C VAL A 3 39.07 54.94 8.70
N SER A 4 39.74 54.17 9.58
CA SER A 4 39.35 53.61 10.92
C SER A 4 37.89 53.23 11.28
N ALA A 5 37.63 52.38 12.29
CA ALA A 5 38.40 51.36 13.01
C ALA A 5 37.43 50.57 13.93
N ALA A 6 37.92 49.49 14.54
CA ALA A 6 37.22 48.73 15.58
C ALA A 6 37.35 49.39 16.98
N VAL A 7 36.64 48.80 17.97
CA VAL A 7 36.79 48.76 19.45
C VAL A 7 35.36 48.73 20.02
N ALA A 8 34.81 47.65 20.61
CA ALA A 8 35.25 46.72 21.66
C ALA A 8 35.04 47.20 23.12
N ALA A 9 34.58 46.25 23.96
CA ALA A 9 34.62 46.20 25.43
C ALA A 9 33.37 46.56 26.30
N ALA A 10 32.97 45.54 27.08
CA ALA A 10 32.67 45.57 28.53
C ALA A 10 31.32 46.09 29.11
N SER A 11 30.43 45.14 29.40
CA SER A 11 29.92 44.79 30.76
C SER A 11 29.81 45.87 31.85
N THR A 12 28.59 46.09 32.39
CA THR A 12 28.35 46.03 33.86
C THR A 12 26.88 45.82 34.24
N SER A 13 26.65 45.23 35.42
CA SER A 13 25.33 44.84 35.97
C SER A 13 24.73 45.86 36.95
N ARG A 14 23.39 45.94 37.04
CA ARG A 14 22.56 46.00 38.28
C ARG A 14 21.07 46.17 37.88
N THR A 15 20.12 45.29 38.25
CA THR A 15 19.56 44.95 39.58
C THR A 15 18.52 45.94 40.10
N LEU A 16 17.24 45.56 40.11
CA LEU A 16 16.24 45.80 41.17
C LEU A 16 14.91 45.04 40.84
N VAL A 17 14.05 44.55 41.74
CA VAL A 17 14.24 43.77 42.99
C VAL A 17 12.86 43.25 43.49
N LEU A 18 12.78 41.96 43.89
CA LEU A 18 11.78 41.27 44.76
C LEU A 18 10.25 41.44 44.46
N ALA A 19 9.34 40.55 44.88
CA ALA A 19 9.31 39.57 45.99
C ALA A 19 8.58 38.26 45.56
N ARG A 20 9.08 37.05 45.87
CA ARG A 20 8.76 36.19 47.06
C ARG A 20 7.25 35.94 47.31
N ARG A 21 6.77 34.72 47.65
CA ARG A 21 7.35 33.35 47.75
C ARG A 21 6.23 32.30 48.03
N ARG A 22 6.47 31.04 47.65
CA ARG A 22 6.02 29.76 48.30
C ARG A 22 4.53 29.32 48.27
N SER A 23 4.28 28.38 47.35
CA SER A 23 3.75 26.99 47.49
C SER A 23 3.70 26.31 48.89
N PRO A 24 3.09 25.09 49.06
CA PRO A 24 2.07 24.36 48.26
C PRO A 24 0.97 23.59 49.11
N LEU A 25 0.24 22.67 48.46
CA LEU A 25 -0.41 21.41 48.94
C LEU A 25 -1.92 21.35 49.27
N ALA A 26 -2.59 20.50 48.47
CA ALA A 26 -3.59 19.47 48.79
C ALA A 26 -4.91 19.78 49.55
N SER A 27 -6.04 19.38 48.96
CA SER A 27 -6.81 18.21 49.42
C SER A 27 -8.00 17.85 48.51
N ARG A 28 -8.40 16.57 48.52
CA ARG A 28 -9.63 16.04 47.91
C ARG A 28 -10.84 16.28 48.83
N VAL A 29 -12.03 16.51 48.27
CA VAL A 29 -13.31 15.97 48.77
C VAL A 29 -14.17 15.55 47.58
N ALA A 30 -14.98 14.51 47.74
CA ALA A 30 -15.87 13.98 46.72
C ALA A 30 -17.32 13.84 47.24
N ALA A 31 -18.23 13.64 46.28
CA ALA A 31 -19.47 12.85 46.38
C ALA A 31 -20.79 13.48 46.89
N THR A 32 -21.85 13.17 46.12
CA THR A 32 -23.29 13.11 46.48
C THR A 32 -24.03 14.42 46.79
N SER A 33 -25.34 14.58 46.49
CA SER A 33 -26.42 13.58 46.33
C SER A 33 -27.50 13.95 45.29
N ARG A 34 -28.48 13.05 45.05
CA ARG A 34 -29.63 13.21 44.12
C ARG A 34 -30.94 13.50 44.86
N GLY A 35 -31.84 14.29 44.24
CA GLY A 35 -33.30 14.33 44.49
C GLY A 35 -33.93 15.51 43.71
N ARG A 36 -34.71 15.34 42.63
CA ARG A 36 -36.06 14.75 42.39
C ARG A 36 -37.24 15.75 42.59
N LEU A 37 -38.15 15.73 41.60
CA LEU A 37 -39.58 16.15 41.56
C LEU A 37 -39.96 17.59 41.08
N PHE A 38 -40.44 17.70 39.83
CA PHE A 38 -41.81 18.06 39.35
C PHE A 38 -42.63 19.24 40.00
N PRO A 39 -43.73 19.77 39.39
CA PRO A 39 -44.18 19.82 37.97
C PRO A 39 -44.87 21.17 37.50
N SER A 40 -45.36 21.17 36.25
CA SER A 40 -46.61 21.83 35.73
C SER A 40 -46.81 23.36 35.70
N GLY A 41 -47.21 23.91 34.55
CA GLY A 41 -47.75 25.27 34.37
C GLY A 41 -48.09 25.55 32.89
N SER A 42 -49.14 26.32 32.55
CA SER A 42 -49.56 26.48 31.14
C SER A 42 -50.56 27.61 30.81
N HIS A 43 -50.25 28.41 29.77
CA HIS A 43 -51.18 29.17 28.90
C HIS A 43 -52.01 30.32 29.55
N PRO A 44 -52.68 31.25 28.78
CA PRO A 44 -53.13 31.21 27.37
C PRO A 44 -52.82 32.46 26.47
N LEU A 45 -52.82 32.33 25.12
CA LEU A 45 -53.80 32.80 24.10
C LEU A 45 -54.03 34.33 24.01
N ALA A 46 -54.33 34.96 22.87
CA ALA A 46 -54.75 34.52 21.52
C ALA A 46 -53.97 35.34 20.43
N VAL A 47 -54.27 35.44 19.12
CA VAL A 47 -55.41 35.11 18.23
C VAL A 47 -54.87 34.56 16.87
N SER A 48 -55.70 34.45 15.83
CA SER A 48 -55.42 34.02 14.44
C SER A 48 -56.30 34.90 13.49
N PRO A 49 -56.81 34.51 12.29
CA PRO A 49 -56.76 33.29 11.45
C PRO A 49 -55.84 33.49 10.21
N ALA A 50 -55.82 32.73 9.10
CA ALA A 50 -56.55 31.54 8.59
C ALA A 50 -55.62 30.77 7.61
N ALA A 51 -55.90 29.58 7.05
CA ALA A 51 -57.05 28.66 7.10
C ALA A 51 -56.59 27.17 6.98
N ARG A 52 -57.25 26.36 6.12
CA ARG A 52 -56.98 24.94 5.76
C ARG A 52 -57.32 24.75 4.27
N ALA A 53 -56.51 24.07 3.45
CA ALA A 53 -56.29 22.60 3.33
C ALA A 53 -57.48 21.82 2.74
N PRO A 54 -57.21 20.84 1.85
CA PRO A 54 -57.44 19.45 2.25
C PRO A 54 -56.21 18.55 2.04
N ALA A 55 -56.23 17.36 2.65
CA ALA A 55 -55.16 16.37 2.57
C ALA A 55 -55.51 15.23 1.62
N MET A 56 -54.49 14.67 0.97
CA MET A 56 -54.52 13.31 0.42
C MET A 56 -53.16 12.66 0.67
N ALA A 57 -53.18 11.42 1.14
CA ALA A 57 -51.99 10.60 1.28
C ALA A 57 -51.94 9.58 0.14
N THR A 58 -50.78 9.43 -0.49
CA THR A 58 -50.21 8.19 -1.07
C THR A 58 -48.91 8.52 -1.81
N ASP A 59 -47.85 7.78 -1.51
CA ASP A 59 -46.72 7.39 -2.37
C ASP A 59 -46.15 8.42 -3.36
N GLY A 60 -45.24 9.25 -2.86
CA GLY A 60 -44.25 9.98 -3.65
C GLY A 60 -42.90 9.27 -3.61
N ALA A 61 -42.73 8.19 -4.37
CA ALA A 61 -41.45 7.48 -4.45
C ALA A 61 -40.34 8.42 -4.96
N ALA A 62 -39.20 8.46 -4.26
CA ALA A 62 -38.02 9.13 -4.78
C ALA A 62 -37.61 8.44 -6.08
N ALA A 63 -37.72 9.17 -7.20
CA ALA A 63 -37.38 8.66 -8.52
C ALA A 63 -35.85 8.53 -8.65
N ALA A 64 -35.30 7.44 -8.11
CA ALA A 64 -33.99 6.96 -8.49
C ALA A 64 -34.02 6.76 -10.01
N ALA A 65 -33.24 7.56 -10.74
CA ALA A 65 -33.10 7.43 -12.18
C ALA A 65 -32.51 6.05 -12.47
N ALA A 66 -33.36 5.11 -12.88
CA ALA A 66 -32.98 3.75 -13.25
C ALA A 66 -32.29 3.78 -14.63
N GLY A 67 -31.10 4.37 -14.68
CA GLY A 67 -30.18 4.22 -15.79
C GLY A 67 -29.95 2.73 -16.01
N SER A 68 -30.23 2.25 -17.23
CA SER A 68 -29.98 0.87 -17.61
C SER A 68 -28.51 0.53 -17.32
N LYS A 69 -28.26 -0.36 -16.35
CA LYS A 69 -26.91 -0.83 -16.00
C LYS A 69 -26.29 -1.51 -17.22
N LYS A 70 -25.62 -0.74 -18.09
CA LYS A 70 -24.74 -1.29 -19.13
C LYS A 70 -23.75 -2.21 -18.43
N LYS A 71 -23.63 -3.44 -18.94
CA LYS A 71 -22.80 -4.49 -18.35
C LYS A 71 -21.34 -4.01 -18.33
N LYS A 72 -20.77 -3.80 -17.14
CA LYS A 72 -19.35 -3.40 -16.99
C LYS A 72 -18.49 -4.46 -17.70
N GLU A 73 -17.64 -4.05 -18.64
CA GLU A 73 -16.72 -4.97 -19.30
C GLU A 73 -15.59 -5.33 -18.34
N VAL A 74 -15.12 -6.58 -18.35
CA VAL A 74 -14.04 -7.04 -17.47
C VAL A 74 -13.00 -7.79 -18.29
N LEU A 75 -11.82 -7.18 -18.42
CA LEU A 75 -10.66 -7.73 -19.10
C LEU A 75 -9.69 -8.26 -18.04
N ILE A 76 -9.50 -9.59 -18.02
CA ILE A 76 -8.65 -10.30 -17.07
C ILE A 76 -7.37 -10.73 -17.77
N PHE A 77 -6.22 -10.32 -17.23
CA PHE A 77 -4.89 -10.57 -17.80
C PHE A 77 -4.08 -11.54 -16.92
N ASP A 78 -3.22 -12.32 -17.57
CA ASP A 78 -2.37 -13.30 -16.89
C ASP A 78 -1.13 -12.65 -16.26
N ALA A 79 -0.62 -11.58 -16.86
CA ALA A 79 0.48 -10.75 -16.36
C ALA A 79 0.10 -9.26 -16.37
N GLU A 80 0.69 -8.49 -15.45
CA GLU A 80 0.54 -7.01 -15.41
C GLU A 80 1.09 -6.35 -16.69
N GLU A 81 2.09 -6.93 -17.34
CA GLU A 81 2.63 -6.42 -18.61
C GLU A 81 1.61 -6.53 -19.76
N ASP A 82 0.86 -7.63 -19.87
CA ASP A 82 -0.19 -7.79 -20.89
C ASP A 82 -1.32 -6.78 -20.67
N LEU A 83 -1.65 -6.51 -19.41
CA LEU A 83 -2.60 -5.49 -19.01
C LEU A 83 -2.11 -4.10 -19.42
N ALA A 84 -0.86 -3.76 -19.12
CA ALA A 84 -0.25 -2.48 -19.50
C ALA A 84 -0.24 -2.28 -21.03
N VAL A 85 0.11 -3.31 -21.80
CA VAL A 85 0.03 -3.32 -23.27
C VAL A 85 -1.40 -3.07 -23.75
N SER A 86 -2.39 -3.75 -23.17
CA SER A 86 -3.79 -3.59 -23.57
C SER A 86 -4.38 -2.24 -23.16
N LEU A 87 -3.98 -1.70 -22.01
CA LEU A 87 -4.39 -0.37 -21.53
C LEU A 87 -3.80 0.74 -22.39
N ALA A 88 -2.52 0.62 -22.78
CA ALA A 88 -1.88 1.54 -23.71
C ALA A 88 -2.57 1.51 -25.08
N LYS A 89 -2.85 0.32 -25.62
CA LYS A 89 -3.60 0.18 -26.86
C LYS A 89 -4.96 0.88 -26.79
N TYR A 90 -5.76 0.54 -25.77
CA TYR A 90 -7.09 1.11 -25.54
C TYR A 90 -7.05 2.64 -25.45
N THR A 91 -6.11 3.18 -24.69
CA THR A 91 -5.99 4.64 -24.48
C THR A 91 -5.51 5.35 -25.76
N ALA A 92 -4.60 4.75 -26.53
CA ALA A 92 -4.15 5.30 -27.81
C ALA A 92 -5.27 5.29 -28.87
N GLU A 93 -6.06 4.21 -28.95
CA GLU A 93 -7.20 4.10 -29.87
C GLU A 93 -8.32 5.10 -29.52
N LEU A 94 -8.65 5.26 -28.22
CA LEU A 94 -9.57 6.31 -27.77
C LEU A 94 -9.03 7.71 -28.05
N SER A 95 -7.74 7.95 -27.82
CA SER A 95 -7.09 9.23 -28.10
C SER A 95 -7.21 9.62 -29.57
N ALA A 96 -6.83 8.72 -30.48
CA ALA A 96 -6.91 8.96 -31.92
C ALA A 96 -8.34 9.24 -32.38
N LYS A 97 -9.32 8.44 -31.90
CA LYS A 97 -10.74 8.64 -32.22
C LYS A 97 -11.24 10.01 -31.75
N LEU A 98 -11.11 10.31 -30.46
CA LEU A 98 -11.75 11.47 -29.84
C LEU A 98 -11.02 12.77 -30.20
N ALA A 99 -9.70 12.74 -30.40
CA ALA A 99 -8.96 13.87 -30.95
C ALA A 99 -9.36 14.20 -32.39
N ALA A 100 -9.72 13.20 -33.22
CA ALA A 100 -10.24 13.43 -34.56
C ALA A 100 -11.67 14.01 -34.56
N GLU A 101 -12.52 13.59 -33.61
CA GLU A 101 -13.89 14.08 -33.45
C GLU A 101 -13.96 15.50 -32.84
N ARG A 102 -13.10 15.81 -31.86
CA ARG A 102 -13.19 17.03 -31.04
C ARG A 102 -12.03 18.02 -31.21
N GLY A 103 -10.94 17.63 -31.87
CA GLY A 103 -9.71 18.42 -31.94
C GLY A 103 -8.85 18.44 -30.67
N ALA A 104 -9.28 17.73 -29.61
CA ALA A 104 -8.63 17.60 -28.32
C ALA A 104 -9.00 16.25 -27.67
N PHE A 105 -8.17 15.78 -26.72
CA PHE A 105 -8.38 14.56 -25.95
C PHE A 105 -8.10 14.83 -24.46
N THR A 106 -9.12 14.68 -23.63
CA THR A 106 -9.09 14.99 -22.19
C THR A 106 -8.97 13.71 -21.36
N VAL A 107 -7.81 13.50 -20.75
CA VAL A 107 -7.49 12.33 -19.93
C VAL A 107 -7.33 12.73 -18.47
N VAL A 108 -8.02 12.01 -17.58
CA VAL A 108 -7.91 12.16 -16.12
C VAL A 108 -7.16 10.97 -15.56
N LEU A 109 -6.16 11.23 -14.70
CA LEU A 109 -5.31 10.22 -14.07
C LEU A 109 -5.62 10.10 -12.57
N SER A 110 -5.51 8.89 -12.02
CA SER A 110 -5.26 8.68 -10.59
C SER A 110 -3.78 8.43 -10.30
N GLY A 111 -3.39 8.52 -9.03
CA GLY A 111 -2.09 8.03 -8.57
C GLY A 111 -1.98 6.50 -8.50
N GLY A 112 -0.96 6.03 -7.78
CA GLY A 112 -0.75 4.61 -7.46
C GLY A 112 -0.16 3.77 -8.60
N SER A 113 -0.47 2.47 -8.63
CA SER A 113 0.07 1.53 -9.63
C SER A 113 -0.40 1.77 -11.07
N LEU A 114 -1.45 2.58 -11.27
CA LEU A 114 -1.89 3.02 -12.60
C LEU A 114 -0.73 3.64 -13.40
N ILE A 115 0.10 4.46 -12.76
CA ILE A 115 1.19 5.17 -13.46
C ILE A 115 2.25 4.19 -14.02
N LYS A 116 2.43 3.02 -13.40
CA LYS A 116 3.30 1.97 -13.94
C LYS A 116 2.72 1.35 -15.21
N ASN A 117 1.40 1.20 -15.27
CA ASN A 117 0.69 0.59 -16.39
C ASN A 117 0.54 1.56 -17.58
N ILE A 118 0.19 2.83 -17.33
CA ILE A 118 0.08 3.85 -18.40
C ILE A 118 1.43 4.20 -19.03
N ARG A 119 2.55 4.02 -18.32
CA ARG A 119 3.91 4.25 -18.83
C ARG A 119 4.18 3.52 -20.15
N LYS A 120 3.47 2.41 -20.44
CA LYS A 120 3.60 1.66 -21.69
C LYS A 120 3.25 2.49 -22.95
N LEU A 121 2.49 3.59 -22.81
CA LEU A 121 2.28 4.56 -23.88
C LEU A 121 3.53 5.38 -24.24
N ALA A 122 4.53 5.47 -23.36
CA ALA A 122 5.80 6.15 -23.63
C ALA A 122 6.83 5.25 -24.34
N GLU A 123 6.38 4.12 -24.89
CA GLU A 123 7.20 3.17 -25.66
C GLU A 123 6.67 3.05 -27.09
N PRO A 124 7.52 2.72 -28.09
CA PRO A 124 7.06 2.42 -29.44
C PRO A 124 6.06 1.23 -29.45
N PRO A 125 5.02 1.25 -30.31
CA PRO A 125 4.76 2.27 -31.32
C PRO A 125 4.03 3.52 -30.79
N TYR A 126 3.52 3.48 -29.55
CA TYR A 126 2.59 4.51 -29.03
C TYR A 126 3.24 5.89 -28.92
N LEU A 127 4.49 5.95 -28.47
CA LEU A 127 5.25 7.21 -28.36
C LEU A 127 5.28 7.97 -29.70
N ASP A 128 5.42 7.24 -30.81
CA ASP A 128 5.53 7.79 -32.17
C ASP A 128 4.17 7.97 -32.87
N SER A 129 3.14 7.19 -32.49
CA SER A 129 1.84 7.16 -33.17
C SER A 129 0.75 8.04 -32.53
N VAL A 130 0.90 8.41 -31.26
CA VAL A 130 -0.08 9.23 -30.52
C VAL A 130 0.17 10.72 -30.80
N ASP A 131 -0.88 11.46 -31.17
CA ASP A 131 -0.79 12.93 -31.29
C ASP A 131 -0.86 13.59 -29.90
N TRP A 132 0.29 13.63 -29.23
CA TRP A 132 0.48 14.23 -27.92
C TRP A 132 0.10 15.72 -27.85
N SER A 133 0.06 16.43 -29.00
CA SER A 133 -0.38 17.83 -29.04
C SER A 133 -1.86 17.98 -28.69
N LYS A 134 -2.64 16.90 -28.75
CA LYS A 134 -4.08 16.88 -28.44
C LYS A 134 -4.38 16.54 -26.99
N TRP A 135 -3.39 16.10 -26.22
CA TRP A 135 -3.59 15.59 -24.86
C TRP A 135 -3.72 16.74 -23.85
N HIS A 136 -4.84 16.77 -23.14
CA HIS A 136 -5.08 17.60 -21.97
C HIS A 136 -5.18 16.68 -20.74
N VAL A 137 -4.26 16.84 -19.78
CA VAL A 137 -4.07 15.92 -18.65
C VAL A 137 -4.56 16.53 -17.35
N PHE A 138 -5.34 15.77 -16.61
CA PHE A 138 -5.97 16.15 -15.33
C PHE A 138 -5.75 15.07 -14.26
N TRP A 139 -6.07 15.40 -13.01
CA TRP A 139 -6.06 14.46 -11.89
C TRP A 139 -7.45 14.31 -11.30
N VAL A 140 -7.83 13.06 -10.99
CA VAL A 140 -9.11 12.76 -10.33
C VAL A 140 -9.05 13.08 -8.83
N ASP A 141 -7.86 12.96 -8.24
CA ASP A 141 -7.54 13.32 -6.86
C ASP A 141 -6.08 13.73 -6.74
N GLU A 142 -5.76 14.52 -5.72
CA GLU A 142 -4.39 14.84 -5.32
C GLU A 142 -4.30 15.11 -3.82
N ARG A 143 -3.13 14.82 -3.25
CA ARG A 143 -2.78 15.02 -1.84
C ARG A 143 -2.29 16.46 -1.72
N VAL A 144 -2.72 17.17 -0.69
CA VAL A 144 -2.35 18.58 -0.51
C VAL A 144 -0.95 18.64 0.11
N VAL A 145 0.04 18.41 -0.75
CA VAL A 145 1.48 18.38 -0.48
C VAL A 145 2.22 19.05 -1.65
N PRO A 146 3.47 19.51 -1.46
CA PRO A 146 4.28 20.07 -2.55
C PRO A 146 4.37 19.15 -3.78
N LYS A 147 4.43 19.73 -4.98
CA LYS A 147 4.54 18.98 -6.27
C LYS A 147 5.79 18.13 -6.41
N ASP A 148 6.81 18.29 -5.56
CA ASP A 148 8.01 17.48 -5.49
C ASP A 148 8.00 16.46 -4.33
N HIS A 149 6.93 16.43 -3.54
CA HIS A 149 6.74 15.48 -2.43
C HIS A 149 6.36 14.08 -2.94
N GLU A 150 6.92 13.03 -2.34
CA GLU A 150 6.74 11.63 -2.77
C GLU A 150 5.28 11.14 -2.76
N ASP A 151 4.41 11.74 -1.93
CA ASP A 151 2.96 11.45 -1.93
C ASP A 151 2.15 12.16 -3.03
N SER A 152 2.76 13.02 -3.84
CA SER A 152 2.05 13.72 -4.93
C SER A 152 1.77 12.78 -6.12
N ASN A 153 0.50 12.70 -6.51
CA ASN A 153 0.05 12.06 -7.74
C ASN A 153 0.62 12.79 -8.99
N TYR A 154 0.84 14.10 -8.93
CA TYR A 154 1.55 14.86 -9.97
C TYR A 154 3.00 14.42 -10.10
N LYS A 155 3.78 14.39 -9.00
CA LYS A 155 5.17 13.88 -9.03
C LYS A 155 5.25 12.48 -9.60
N LEU A 156 4.41 11.58 -9.09
CA LEU A 156 4.38 10.19 -9.54
C LEU A 156 4.11 10.10 -11.05
N ALA A 157 3.14 10.85 -11.57
CA ALA A 157 2.84 10.91 -12.99
C ALA A 157 3.96 11.57 -13.81
N LEU A 158 4.62 12.61 -13.29
CA LEU A 158 5.76 13.26 -13.93
C LEU A 158 6.94 12.30 -14.08
N ASP A 159 7.41 11.72 -12.98
CA ASP A 159 8.53 10.78 -12.92
C ASP A 159 8.23 9.46 -13.62
N GLY A 160 6.97 9.03 -13.60
CA GLY A 160 6.50 7.77 -14.18
C GLY A 160 6.24 7.85 -15.69
N PHE A 161 5.58 8.91 -16.16
CA PHE A 161 4.99 8.98 -17.50
C PHE A 161 5.23 10.33 -18.22
N LEU A 162 4.79 11.47 -17.66
CA LEU A 162 4.72 12.76 -18.38
C LEU A 162 6.09 13.27 -18.83
N SER A 163 7.16 12.99 -18.08
CA SER A 163 8.55 13.31 -18.48
C SER A 163 9.05 12.56 -19.73
N LYS A 164 8.29 11.58 -20.25
CA LYS A 164 8.69 10.68 -21.35
C LYS A 164 7.85 10.84 -22.61
N VAL A 165 6.86 11.74 -22.60
CA VAL A 165 5.94 11.97 -23.71
C VAL A 165 5.87 13.47 -24.04
N PRO A 166 5.81 13.86 -25.33
CA PRO A 166 5.86 15.26 -25.74
C PRO A 166 4.50 15.98 -25.61
N ILE A 167 3.87 15.89 -24.43
CA ILE A 167 2.64 16.64 -24.12
C ILE A 167 3.01 18.11 -23.83
N PRO A 168 2.36 19.10 -24.45
CA PRO A 168 2.60 20.51 -24.16
C PRO A 168 2.34 20.84 -22.68
N THR A 169 3.27 21.52 -22.01
CA THR A 169 3.17 21.83 -20.57
C THR A 169 1.92 22.63 -20.20
N GLY A 170 1.47 23.54 -21.08
CA GLY A 170 0.21 24.29 -20.92
C GLY A 170 -1.07 23.46 -21.04
N GLN A 171 -0.96 22.15 -21.30
CA GLN A 171 -2.06 21.18 -21.35
C GLN A 171 -2.01 20.18 -20.19
N VAL A 172 -1.12 20.39 -19.20
CA VAL A 172 -1.03 19.59 -17.97
C VAL A 172 -1.61 20.40 -16.82
N TYR A 173 -2.85 20.12 -16.46
CA TYR A 173 -3.60 20.85 -15.43
C TYR A 173 -3.40 20.19 -14.07
N ALA A 174 -2.20 20.41 -13.53
CA ALA A 174 -1.84 20.00 -12.17
C ALA A 174 -2.57 20.83 -11.11
N ILE A 175 -2.78 20.24 -9.94
CA ILE A 175 -3.46 20.87 -8.81
C ILE A 175 -2.52 21.84 -8.09
N ASN A 176 -3.08 22.87 -7.46
CA ASN A 176 -2.32 23.96 -6.83
C ASN A 176 -1.92 23.61 -5.39
N ASP A 177 -0.65 23.25 -5.22
CA ASP A 177 -0.01 22.82 -3.97
C ASP A 177 0.35 23.98 -3.01
N ALA A 178 0.16 25.23 -3.43
CA ALA A 178 0.37 26.41 -2.61
C ALA A 178 -0.88 26.85 -1.82
N LEU A 179 -2.01 26.14 -1.98
CA LEU A 179 -3.30 26.46 -1.35
C LEU A 179 -3.70 25.39 -0.32
N SER A 180 -4.63 25.73 0.59
CA SER A 180 -5.28 24.72 1.45
C SER A 180 -6.15 23.77 0.62
N ALA A 181 -6.60 22.65 1.21
CA ALA A 181 -7.50 21.72 0.53
C ALA A 181 -8.76 22.40 -0.04
N GLU A 182 -9.38 23.34 0.69
CA GLU A 182 -10.46 24.19 0.18
C GLU A 182 -10.03 24.98 -1.07
N GLY A 183 -8.96 25.77 -0.93
CA GLY A 183 -8.53 26.70 -1.97
C GLY A 183 -8.08 25.97 -3.24
N ALA A 184 -7.39 24.84 -3.09
CA ALA A 184 -6.99 23.98 -4.20
C ALA A 184 -8.19 23.37 -4.93
N ALA A 185 -9.26 22.97 -4.20
CA ALA A 185 -10.48 22.46 -4.82
C ALA A 185 -11.24 23.56 -5.59
N ASP A 186 -11.40 24.74 -5.00
CA ASP A 186 -12.09 25.87 -5.63
C ASP A 186 -11.31 26.44 -6.83
N ASP A 187 -9.97 26.50 -6.75
CA ASP A 187 -9.07 26.86 -7.85
C ASP A 187 -9.15 25.84 -9.00
N TYR A 188 -9.11 24.54 -8.69
CA TYR A 188 -9.22 23.49 -9.69
C TYR A 188 -10.60 23.49 -10.37
N GLU A 189 -11.69 23.60 -9.61
CA GLU A 189 -13.04 23.75 -10.18
C GLU A 189 -13.17 25.00 -11.06
N THR A 190 -12.53 26.11 -10.68
CA THR A 190 -12.48 27.34 -11.50
C THR A 190 -11.73 27.13 -12.81
N CYS A 191 -10.59 26.43 -12.77
CA CYS A 191 -9.82 26.04 -13.94
C CYS A 191 -10.66 25.15 -14.89
N LEU A 192 -11.32 24.11 -14.36
CA LEU A 192 -12.21 23.25 -15.16
C LEU A 192 -13.37 24.03 -15.80
N LYS A 193 -14.01 24.95 -15.06
CA LYS A 193 -15.07 25.82 -15.60
C LYS A 193 -14.56 26.72 -16.73
N GLN A 194 -13.32 27.20 -16.66
CA GLN A 194 -12.73 27.98 -17.76
C GLN A 194 -12.41 27.11 -18.98
N LEU A 195 -11.93 25.88 -18.77
CA LEU A 195 -11.66 24.92 -19.86
C LEU A 195 -12.93 24.43 -20.54
N VAL A 196 -14.05 24.34 -19.80
CA VAL A 196 -15.40 24.16 -20.37
C VAL A 196 -15.79 25.35 -21.26
N LYS A 197 -15.67 26.59 -20.77
CA LYS A 197 -15.97 27.80 -21.57
C LYS A 197 -15.12 27.91 -22.83
N ASN A 198 -13.86 27.46 -22.76
CA ASN A 198 -12.92 27.45 -23.87
C ASN A 198 -13.11 26.24 -24.82
N GLY A 199 -14.07 25.35 -24.56
CA GLY A 199 -14.39 24.19 -25.41
C GLY A 199 -13.45 22.97 -25.28
N VAL A 200 -12.45 23.03 -24.40
CA VAL A 200 -11.50 21.92 -24.15
C VAL A 200 -12.22 20.75 -23.47
N ILE A 201 -13.03 21.05 -22.45
CA ILE A 201 -13.85 20.06 -21.74
C ILE A 201 -15.30 20.21 -22.22
N ALA A 202 -15.95 19.10 -22.59
CA ALA A 202 -17.36 19.13 -22.98
C ALA A 202 -18.26 19.20 -21.74
N MET A 203 -19.51 19.67 -21.89
CA MET A 203 -20.54 19.44 -20.87
C MET A 203 -21.39 18.23 -21.24
N SER A 204 -21.66 17.36 -20.27
CA SER A 204 -22.63 16.29 -20.42
C SER A 204 -24.04 16.87 -20.48
N GLN A 205 -24.79 16.55 -21.54
CA GLN A 205 -26.15 17.05 -21.75
C GLN A 205 -27.18 16.40 -20.82
N SER A 206 -26.90 15.19 -20.31
CA SER A 206 -27.80 14.43 -19.43
C SER A 206 -27.61 14.76 -17.96
N THR A 207 -26.38 15.10 -17.54
CA THR A 207 -26.04 15.34 -16.13
C THR A 207 -25.80 16.81 -15.80
N GLY A 208 -25.39 17.64 -16.76
CA GLY A 208 -25.01 19.04 -16.50
C GLY A 208 -23.64 19.22 -15.84
N PHE A 209 -22.78 18.19 -15.86
CA PHE A 209 -21.41 18.21 -15.33
C PHE A 209 -20.35 18.10 -16.45
N PRO A 210 -19.08 18.45 -16.19
CA PRO A 210 -17.99 18.30 -17.17
C PRO A 210 -17.81 16.84 -17.59
N ARG A 211 -17.72 16.64 -18.90
CA ARG A 211 -17.53 15.35 -19.58
C ARG A 211 -16.12 15.25 -20.12
N PHE A 212 -15.28 14.54 -19.37
CA PHE A 212 -13.94 14.13 -19.81
C PHE A 212 -14.03 12.93 -20.74
N ASP A 213 -13.12 12.85 -21.70
CA ASP A 213 -13.06 11.77 -22.68
C ASP A 213 -12.74 10.44 -22.00
N VAL A 214 -11.68 10.36 -21.19
CA VAL A 214 -11.39 9.16 -20.41
C VAL A 214 -10.89 9.48 -19.00
N MET A 215 -11.39 8.74 -18.01
CA MET A 215 -10.80 8.66 -16.68
C MET A 215 -10.11 7.31 -16.50
N LEU A 216 -8.81 7.34 -16.25
CA LEU A 216 -7.99 6.19 -15.90
C LEU A 216 -7.89 6.17 -14.37
N LEU A 217 -8.55 5.20 -13.74
CA LEU A 217 -8.76 5.16 -12.29
C LEU A 217 -8.16 3.88 -11.69
N GLY A 218 -7.37 4.02 -10.62
CA GLY A 218 -7.04 2.94 -9.71
C GLY A 218 -8.08 2.77 -8.61
N MET A 219 -8.02 1.62 -7.92
CA MET A 219 -8.91 1.30 -6.80
C MET A 219 -8.12 0.92 -5.53
N GLY A 220 -8.63 1.29 -4.35
CA GLY A 220 -8.15 0.83 -3.05
C GLY A 220 -8.41 -0.65 -2.75
N PRO A 221 -7.71 -1.25 -1.76
CA PRO A 221 -8.03 -2.59 -1.25
C PRO A 221 -9.42 -2.67 -0.59
N ASP A 222 -9.94 -1.50 -0.19
CA ASP A 222 -11.23 -1.16 0.41
C ASP A 222 -12.25 -0.63 -0.62
N GLY A 223 -11.95 -0.67 -1.92
CA GLY A 223 -12.89 -0.22 -2.95
C GLY A 223 -13.05 1.29 -3.12
N HIS A 224 -12.25 2.12 -2.41
CA HIS A 224 -12.21 3.56 -2.69
C HIS A 224 -11.69 3.83 -4.11
N ILE A 225 -12.17 4.92 -4.71
CA ILE A 225 -11.65 5.49 -5.95
C ILE A 225 -11.43 6.99 -5.73
N ALA A 226 -10.50 7.59 -6.46
CA ALA A 226 -10.08 8.98 -6.20
C ALA A 226 -9.75 9.15 -4.70
N SER A 227 -10.30 10.17 -4.02
CA SER A 227 -10.32 10.22 -2.54
C SER A 227 -11.74 10.14 -1.97
N LEU A 228 -12.58 9.28 -2.56
CA LEU A 228 -13.94 8.93 -2.11
C LEU A 228 -13.92 7.57 -1.40
N PHE A 229 -13.98 7.57 -0.07
CA PHE A 229 -13.76 6.38 0.77
C PHE A 229 -15.07 5.74 1.29
N PRO A 230 -15.11 4.41 1.53
CA PRO A 230 -16.27 3.76 2.14
C PRO A 230 -16.65 4.40 3.48
N GLY A 231 -17.95 4.61 3.72
CA GLY A 231 -18.47 5.20 4.96
C GLY A 231 -18.17 6.69 5.18
N HIS A 232 -17.28 7.31 4.41
CA HIS A 232 -16.97 8.73 4.54
C HIS A 232 -18.08 9.59 3.91
N PRO A 233 -18.59 10.65 4.57
CA PRO A 233 -19.76 11.39 4.09
C PRO A 233 -19.60 12.02 2.70
N LEU A 234 -18.36 12.27 2.26
CA LEU A 234 -18.03 12.86 0.95
C LEU A 234 -18.53 12.04 -0.25
N VAL A 235 -18.80 10.74 -0.09
CA VAL A 235 -19.43 9.92 -1.14
C VAL A 235 -20.84 10.38 -1.53
N ASN A 236 -21.47 11.22 -0.69
CA ASN A 236 -22.79 11.79 -0.92
C ASN A 236 -22.75 13.20 -1.54
N GLU A 237 -21.57 13.77 -1.78
CA GLU A 237 -21.42 15.06 -2.47
C GLU A 237 -21.91 14.94 -3.92
N ASN A 238 -22.95 15.71 -4.25
CA ASN A 238 -23.68 15.62 -5.50
C ASN A 238 -23.88 16.96 -6.23
N GLN A 239 -23.30 18.05 -5.73
CA GLN A 239 -23.43 19.40 -6.30
C GLN A 239 -22.12 19.94 -6.85
N LYS A 240 -21.01 19.81 -6.12
CA LYS A 240 -19.69 20.31 -6.54
C LYS A 240 -19.11 19.47 -7.69
N TRP A 241 -18.22 20.06 -8.47
CA TRP A 241 -17.40 19.33 -9.45
C TRP A 241 -16.14 18.77 -8.79
N VAL A 242 -15.48 19.62 -7.99
CA VAL A 242 -14.30 19.28 -7.20
C VAL A 242 -14.60 19.61 -5.75
N THR A 243 -14.16 18.74 -4.85
CA THR A 243 -14.31 18.92 -3.41
C THR A 243 -13.03 18.46 -2.70
N TYR A 244 -13.01 18.56 -1.38
CA TYR A 244 -11.84 18.28 -0.56
C TYR A 244 -12.21 17.42 0.65
N ILE A 245 -11.17 16.81 1.23
CA ILE A 245 -11.23 15.99 2.44
C ILE A 245 -10.05 16.41 3.33
N LYS A 246 -10.25 16.48 4.64
CA LYS A 246 -9.20 16.84 5.62
C LYS A 246 -8.90 15.75 6.64
N ASP A 247 -9.72 14.72 6.60
CA ASP A 247 -9.82 13.59 7.49
C ASP A 247 -9.76 12.28 6.68
N SER A 248 -9.00 12.26 5.58
CA SER A 248 -8.84 11.06 4.76
C SER A 248 -8.33 9.92 5.64
N PRO A 249 -8.99 8.74 5.62
CA PRO A 249 -8.57 7.58 6.41
C PRO A 249 -7.24 6.99 5.94
N LYS A 250 -6.58 7.61 4.94
CA LYS A 250 -5.25 7.24 4.45
C LYS A 250 -4.37 8.49 4.34
N PRO A 251 -3.15 8.46 4.88
CA PRO A 251 -2.23 9.59 4.82
C PRO A 251 -1.82 9.90 3.36
N PRO A 252 -1.46 11.16 3.05
CA PRO A 252 -1.77 12.38 3.82
C PRO A 252 -3.28 12.62 3.97
N PRO A 253 -3.73 13.23 5.09
CA PRO A 253 -5.16 13.36 5.42
C PRO A 253 -5.87 14.45 4.60
N GLU A 254 -5.15 15.50 4.18
CA GLU A 254 -5.68 16.57 3.32
C GLU A 254 -5.52 16.21 1.84
N ARG A 255 -6.63 16.20 1.11
CA ARG A 255 -6.69 15.87 -0.32
C ARG A 255 -7.81 16.63 -1.02
N ILE A 256 -7.71 16.75 -2.34
CA ILE A 256 -8.84 17.16 -3.18
C ILE A 256 -9.25 16.03 -4.12
N THR A 257 -10.50 16.01 -4.56
CA THR A 257 -11.08 14.92 -5.36
C THR A 257 -12.20 15.43 -6.27
N PHE A 258 -12.35 14.81 -7.43
CA PHE A 258 -13.60 14.84 -8.19
C PHE A 258 -14.71 14.16 -7.40
N THR A 259 -15.93 14.64 -7.62
CA THR A 259 -17.17 14.10 -7.04
C THR A 259 -17.76 13.03 -7.97
N PHE A 260 -18.68 12.20 -7.45
CA PHE A 260 -19.38 11.22 -8.29
C PHE A 260 -20.12 11.82 -9.49
N PRO A 261 -20.79 12.99 -9.41
CA PRO A 261 -21.36 13.65 -10.58
C PRO A 261 -20.36 13.86 -11.74
N VAL A 262 -19.11 14.23 -11.46
CA VAL A 262 -18.09 14.40 -12.50
C VAL A 262 -17.60 13.05 -13.02
N ILE A 263 -17.31 12.10 -12.13
CA ILE A 263 -16.87 10.74 -12.51
C ILE A 263 -17.93 10.06 -13.40
N ASN A 264 -19.20 10.12 -12.99
CA ASN A 264 -20.34 9.51 -13.67
C ASN A 264 -20.74 10.23 -14.99
N SER A 265 -20.09 11.36 -15.29
CA SER A 265 -20.29 12.14 -16.53
C SER A 265 -19.21 11.93 -17.59
N SER A 266 -18.16 11.15 -17.30
CA SER A 266 -17.13 10.83 -18.31
C SER A 266 -17.69 9.99 -19.46
N ALA A 267 -17.07 10.07 -20.64
CA ALA A 267 -17.40 9.19 -21.75
C ALA A 267 -16.85 7.77 -21.54
N TYR A 268 -15.67 7.61 -20.93
CA TYR A 268 -15.04 6.32 -20.68
C TYR A 268 -14.38 6.29 -19.29
N VAL A 269 -14.60 5.23 -18.52
CA VAL A 269 -13.84 4.94 -17.29
C VAL A 269 -13.11 3.61 -17.47
N ALA A 270 -11.78 3.65 -17.43
CA ALA A 270 -10.94 2.46 -17.33
C ALA A 270 -10.53 2.26 -15.86
N MET A 271 -11.05 1.21 -15.23
CA MET A 271 -10.74 0.84 -13.85
C MET A 271 -9.57 -0.15 -13.84
N VAL A 272 -8.39 0.30 -13.44
CA VAL A 272 -7.11 -0.41 -13.56
C VAL A 272 -6.67 -0.94 -12.20
N VAL A 273 -6.72 -2.26 -12.02
CA VAL A 273 -6.57 -2.89 -10.70
C VAL A 273 -5.70 -4.15 -10.77
N THR A 274 -4.51 -4.08 -10.19
CA THR A 274 -3.54 -5.20 -10.17
C THR A 274 -3.20 -5.65 -8.75
N GLY A 275 -2.87 -6.93 -8.61
CA GLY A 275 -2.37 -7.57 -7.40
C GLY A 275 -3.44 -8.12 -6.45
N ALA A 276 -3.12 -9.25 -5.80
CA ALA A 276 -4.01 -9.97 -4.89
C ALA A 276 -4.53 -9.15 -3.69
N GLY A 277 -3.82 -8.09 -3.30
CA GLY A 277 -4.28 -7.15 -2.26
C GLY A 277 -5.54 -6.35 -2.62
N LYS A 278 -6.06 -6.50 -3.85
CA LYS A 278 -7.32 -5.89 -4.32
C LYS A 278 -8.48 -6.88 -4.45
N ALA A 279 -8.21 -8.18 -4.32
CA ALA A 279 -9.14 -9.23 -4.71
C ALA A 279 -10.49 -9.17 -3.98
N GLY A 280 -10.51 -8.86 -2.68
CA GLY A 280 -11.75 -8.70 -1.90
C GLY A 280 -12.64 -7.57 -2.43
N ALA A 281 -12.07 -6.38 -2.66
CA ALA A 281 -12.83 -5.25 -3.20
C ALA A 281 -13.28 -5.48 -4.65
N VAL A 282 -12.45 -6.11 -5.51
CA VAL A 282 -12.85 -6.46 -6.88
C VAL A 282 -13.97 -7.49 -6.86
N GLN A 283 -13.86 -8.54 -6.03
CA GLN A 283 -14.91 -9.55 -5.90
C GLN A 283 -16.23 -8.94 -5.43
N LYS A 284 -16.21 -8.07 -4.41
CA LYS A 284 -17.41 -7.37 -3.93
C LYS A 284 -18.02 -6.49 -5.03
N ALA A 285 -17.20 -5.65 -5.68
CA ALA A 285 -17.64 -4.72 -6.72
C ALA A 285 -18.14 -5.38 -8.03
N LEU A 286 -17.77 -6.64 -8.27
CA LEU A 286 -18.23 -7.45 -9.40
C LEU A 286 -19.31 -8.48 -9.02
N SER A 287 -19.79 -8.49 -7.76
CA SER A 287 -20.80 -9.44 -7.31
C SER A 287 -22.24 -8.97 -7.56
N ASP A 288 -23.13 -9.89 -7.90
CA ASP A 288 -24.56 -9.61 -8.11
C ASP A 288 -25.36 -9.42 -6.80
N LYS A 289 -24.75 -9.66 -5.63
CA LYS A 289 -25.40 -9.61 -4.31
C LYS A 289 -25.28 -8.22 -3.70
N GLN A 290 -26.17 -7.30 -4.09
CA GLN A 290 -26.18 -5.94 -3.57
C GLN A 290 -27.15 -5.77 -2.39
N THR A 291 -26.62 -5.30 -1.26
CA THR A 291 -27.39 -4.67 -0.17
C THR A 291 -27.03 -3.18 -0.12
N SER A 292 -28.03 -2.30 0.02
CA SER A 292 -27.85 -0.86 -0.17
C SER A 292 -27.06 -0.16 0.95
N SER A 293 -26.76 -0.84 2.04
CA SER A 293 -26.02 -0.31 3.20
C SER A 293 -24.50 -0.29 3.04
N ASP A 294 -23.94 -1.12 2.15
CA ASP A 294 -22.50 -1.45 2.15
C ASP A 294 -21.81 -1.27 0.79
N LEU A 295 -22.36 -0.45 -0.11
CA LEU A 295 -21.80 -0.22 -1.45
C LEU A 295 -20.37 0.34 -1.37
N LEU A 296 -19.45 -0.23 -2.14
CA LEU A 296 -18.12 0.34 -2.32
C LEU A 296 -18.19 1.61 -3.20
N PRO A 297 -17.32 2.61 -3.00
CA PRO A 297 -17.24 3.78 -3.87
C PRO A 297 -17.09 3.44 -5.37
N VAL A 298 -16.36 2.37 -5.72
CA VAL A 298 -16.27 1.85 -7.10
C VAL A 298 -17.59 1.32 -7.69
N GLU A 299 -18.55 0.93 -6.84
CA GLU A 299 -19.90 0.53 -7.26
C GLU A 299 -20.80 1.73 -7.49
N MET A 300 -20.58 2.82 -6.75
CA MET A 300 -21.25 4.12 -6.91
C MET A 300 -20.82 4.87 -8.19
N ALA A 301 -19.68 4.47 -8.78
CA ALA A 301 -19.28 4.86 -10.12
C ALA A 301 -20.17 4.18 -11.18
N VAL A 302 -21.24 4.88 -11.56
CA VAL A 302 -22.28 4.48 -12.53
C VAL A 302 -22.41 5.57 -13.58
N LEU A 303 -21.75 5.37 -14.72
CA LEU A 303 -21.80 6.27 -15.87
C LEU A 303 -23.22 6.32 -16.45
N GLN A 304 -23.72 7.52 -16.74
CA GLN A 304 -25.02 7.69 -17.41
C GLN A 304 -24.90 7.44 -18.92
N ASP A 305 -24.00 8.19 -19.60
CA ASP A 305 -23.77 8.13 -21.04
C ASP A 305 -22.30 7.83 -21.38
N GLY A 306 -21.78 6.77 -20.77
CA GLY A 306 -20.39 6.33 -20.97
C GLY A 306 -20.22 4.80 -20.92
N GLU A 307 -18.97 4.37 -21.02
CA GLU A 307 -18.55 2.97 -20.95
C GLU A 307 -17.58 2.75 -19.79
N PHE A 308 -17.80 1.68 -19.02
CA PHE A 308 -16.98 1.31 -17.86
C PHE A 308 -16.31 -0.04 -18.13
N THR A 309 -14.98 -0.04 -18.22
CA THR A 309 -14.17 -1.22 -18.51
C THR A 309 -13.17 -1.46 -17.37
N TRP A 310 -13.17 -2.66 -16.81
CA TRP A 310 -12.14 -3.10 -15.85
C TRP A 310 -10.96 -3.71 -16.61
N PHE A 311 -9.76 -3.28 -16.24
CA PHE A 311 -8.50 -3.90 -16.59
C PHE A 311 -7.92 -4.48 -15.30
N THR A 312 -7.89 -5.80 -15.19
CA THR A 312 -7.52 -6.48 -13.94
C THR A 312 -6.62 -7.69 -14.19
N ASP A 313 -5.72 -7.99 -13.27
CA ASP A 313 -4.88 -9.20 -13.36
C ASP A 313 -5.54 -10.39 -12.66
N LYS A 314 -5.12 -11.62 -13.01
CA LYS A 314 -5.56 -12.85 -12.32
C LYS A 314 -5.47 -12.73 -10.79
N PRO A 315 -4.35 -12.28 -10.19
CA PRO A 315 -4.26 -12.04 -8.74
C PRO A 315 -5.40 -11.19 -8.17
N ALA A 316 -5.78 -10.08 -8.81
CA ALA A 316 -6.84 -9.18 -8.36
C ALA A 316 -8.27 -9.71 -8.56
N VAL A 317 -8.47 -10.88 -9.17
CA VAL A 317 -9.78 -11.58 -9.24
C VAL A 317 -9.78 -12.96 -8.55
N SER A 318 -8.67 -13.39 -7.97
CA SER A 318 -8.51 -14.77 -7.46
C SER A 318 -8.86 -14.95 -5.99
N ILE A 319 -10.08 -15.40 -5.71
CA ILE A 319 -10.47 -16.12 -4.48
C ILE A 319 -11.24 -17.38 -4.91
N PRO A 320 -11.06 -18.57 -4.28
CA PRO A 320 -11.39 -19.87 -4.91
C PRO A 320 -12.87 -20.12 -5.26
N HIS A 321 -13.81 -19.39 -4.65
CA HIS A 321 -15.24 -19.59 -4.84
C HIS A 321 -15.96 -18.23 -4.90
N LEU A 322 -16.56 -17.88 -6.05
CA LEU A 322 -17.92 -17.32 -6.21
C LEU A 322 -18.20 -16.64 -7.57
N LEU A 323 -17.23 -16.47 -8.47
CA LEU A 323 -17.52 -15.82 -9.76
C LEU A 323 -18.39 -16.73 -10.66
N PRO A 324 -19.60 -16.31 -11.07
CA PRO A 324 -20.34 -16.97 -12.15
C PRO A 324 -19.55 -16.84 -13.47
N PRO A 325 -19.89 -17.58 -14.54
CA PRO A 325 -19.13 -17.54 -15.80
C PRO A 325 -19.19 -16.16 -16.46
N LEU A 326 -18.20 -15.32 -16.14
CA LEU A 326 -17.94 -14.05 -16.80
C LEU A 326 -17.58 -14.32 -18.26
N ILE A 327 -18.13 -13.51 -19.17
CA ILE A 327 -17.88 -13.63 -20.61
C ILE A 327 -16.45 -13.16 -20.89
N THR A 328 -15.52 -14.10 -20.90
CA THR A 328 -14.11 -13.89 -21.26
C THR A 328 -13.98 -13.72 -22.78
N ARG A 329 -14.17 -12.49 -23.27
CA ARG A 329 -13.76 -12.16 -24.63
C ARG A 329 -12.24 -11.99 -24.69
N ARG A 330 -11.54 -13.01 -25.19
CA ARG A 330 -10.23 -12.77 -25.83
C ARG A 330 -10.47 -11.84 -27.02
N LEU A 331 -9.85 -10.66 -27.00
CA LEU A 331 -9.83 -9.78 -28.17
C LEU A 331 -9.23 -10.55 -29.36
N PRO A 332 -9.87 -10.57 -30.54
CA PRO A 332 -9.31 -11.21 -31.71
C PRO A 332 -8.03 -10.49 -32.13
N PHE A 333 -6.92 -11.25 -32.21
CA PHE A 333 -5.60 -10.74 -32.58
C PHE A 333 -5.51 -10.52 -34.10
N ALA A 334 -6.25 -9.53 -34.63
CA ALA A 334 -6.08 -9.01 -35.99
C ALA A 334 -6.87 -7.71 -36.25
N MET A 335 -6.23 -6.55 -36.08
CA MET A 335 -6.14 -5.54 -37.14
C MET A 335 -4.85 -4.73 -36.94
N SER A 336 -4.13 -4.48 -38.04
CA SER A 336 -2.89 -3.71 -38.02
C SER A 336 -3.18 -2.23 -37.81
N VAL A 337 -2.37 -1.58 -36.97
CA VAL A 337 -2.37 -0.12 -36.74
C VAL A 337 -2.19 0.68 -38.04
N SER A 338 -1.63 0.07 -39.10
CA SER A 338 -1.46 0.72 -40.41
C SER A 338 -2.76 1.12 -41.13
N ALA A 339 -3.92 0.58 -40.76
CA ALA A 339 -5.17 0.83 -41.51
C ALA A 339 -5.80 2.20 -41.24
N ALA A 340 -5.66 2.75 -40.02
CA ALA A 340 -6.32 3.99 -39.63
C ALA A 340 -5.67 5.26 -40.23
N VAL A 341 -4.37 5.20 -40.55
CA VAL A 341 -3.61 6.35 -41.07
C VAL A 341 -3.81 6.58 -42.57
N ALA A 342 -4.29 5.57 -43.32
CA ALA A 342 -4.45 5.65 -44.77
C ALA A 342 -5.65 6.50 -45.24
N ALA A 343 -6.62 6.78 -44.37
CA ALA A 343 -7.84 7.50 -44.73
C ALA A 343 -7.68 9.04 -44.82
N ALA A 344 -6.55 9.59 -44.37
CA ALA A 344 -6.30 11.04 -44.33
C ALA A 344 -5.52 11.60 -45.54
N SER A 345 -5.16 10.76 -46.53
CA SER A 345 -4.38 11.19 -47.70
C SER A 345 -4.88 10.62 -49.03
N THR A 346 -5.93 11.23 -49.57
CA THR A 346 -6.26 11.10 -51.00
C THR A 346 -6.59 12.45 -51.61
N SER A 347 -5.58 13.09 -52.21
CA SER A 347 -5.75 14.12 -53.24
C SER A 347 -4.53 14.24 -54.14
N ARG A 348 -4.58 13.55 -55.29
CA ARG A 348 -3.69 13.67 -56.48
C ARG A 348 -2.22 13.22 -56.24
N THR A 349 -1.48 12.58 -57.17
CA THR A 349 -1.62 12.42 -58.63
C THR A 349 -1.04 11.07 -59.10
N LEU A 350 -1.51 10.52 -60.23
CA LEU A 350 -0.90 9.37 -60.94
C LEU A 350 0.52 9.68 -61.47
N VAL A 351 1.46 8.73 -61.37
CA VAL A 351 2.41 8.31 -62.45
C VAL A 351 2.75 6.81 -62.28
N LEU A 352 2.87 6.07 -63.40
CA LEU A 352 3.26 4.65 -63.46
C LEU A 352 4.78 4.41 -63.24
N ALA A 353 5.17 3.30 -62.59
CA ALA A 353 6.26 2.43 -63.07
C ALA A 353 6.36 1.02 -62.40
N ARG A 354 6.09 -0.01 -63.22
CA ARG A 354 6.64 -1.40 -63.27
C ARG A 354 7.26 -2.10 -62.02
N ARG A 355 6.58 -3.22 -61.69
CA ARG A 355 7.08 -4.55 -61.22
C ARG A 355 8.59 -4.83 -61.24
N ARG A 356 9.09 -5.51 -60.18
CA ARG A 356 9.57 -6.92 -60.22
C ARG A 356 9.73 -7.55 -58.82
N SER A 357 9.67 -8.88 -58.77
CA SER A 357 9.67 -9.76 -57.58
C SER A 357 11.07 -10.33 -57.26
N PRO A 358 11.31 -10.93 -56.07
CA PRO A 358 12.66 -11.21 -55.57
C PRO A 358 13.22 -12.58 -55.98
N LEU A 359 14.52 -12.78 -55.78
CA LEU A 359 15.18 -14.09 -55.78
C LEU A 359 15.91 -14.34 -54.45
N ALA A 360 15.94 -15.60 -54.03
CA ALA A 360 16.63 -16.06 -52.84
C ALA A 360 18.02 -16.63 -53.17
N SER A 361 18.88 -16.76 -52.15
CA SER A 361 19.94 -17.78 -52.15
C SER A 361 20.31 -18.22 -50.73
N ARG A 362 20.32 -19.53 -50.52
CA ARG A 362 20.98 -20.21 -49.39
C ARG A 362 22.47 -20.39 -49.71
N VAL A 363 23.34 -20.37 -48.69
CA VAL A 363 24.53 -21.24 -48.63
C VAL A 363 24.67 -21.75 -47.20
N ALA A 364 25.26 -22.94 -47.02
CA ALA A 364 25.31 -23.65 -45.74
C ALA A 364 26.70 -24.24 -45.42
N ALA A 365 26.87 -24.56 -44.13
CA ALA A 365 27.58 -25.74 -43.59
C ALA A 365 29.10 -25.71 -43.29
N THR A 366 29.42 -26.62 -42.35
CA THR A 366 30.73 -27.21 -41.93
C THR A 366 31.55 -26.47 -40.86
N SER A 367 32.39 -27.15 -40.04
CA SER A 367 32.17 -28.32 -39.13
C SER A 367 33.42 -28.57 -38.25
N ARG A 368 33.29 -29.38 -37.17
CA ARG A 368 34.33 -29.92 -36.24
C ARG A 368 34.86 -28.92 -35.19
N GLY A 369 35.18 -29.29 -33.94
CA GLY A 369 34.96 -30.54 -33.17
C GLY A 369 36.19 -31.03 -32.36
N ARG A 370 35.95 -31.60 -31.15
CA ARG A 370 36.88 -32.25 -30.17
C ARG A 370 37.58 -31.32 -29.16
N LEU A 371 37.98 -31.73 -27.94
CA LEU A 371 37.62 -32.83 -26.99
C LEU A 371 38.22 -32.51 -25.58
N PHE A 372 37.76 -33.18 -24.52
CA PHE A 372 38.33 -33.18 -23.15
C PHE A 372 39.67 -33.94 -23.05
N PRO A 373 40.40 -33.86 -21.90
CA PRO A 373 40.29 -34.96 -20.92
C PRO A 373 40.32 -34.55 -19.42
N SER A 374 40.13 -35.55 -18.55
CA SER A 374 39.99 -35.52 -17.08
C SER A 374 41.21 -36.07 -16.32
N GLY A 375 41.32 -35.83 -14.99
CA GLY A 375 42.29 -36.48 -14.07
C GLY A 375 42.01 -36.16 -12.59
N SER A 376 42.45 -37.01 -11.63
CA SER A 376 41.84 -37.10 -10.28
C SER A 376 42.79 -37.37 -9.09
N HIS A 377 42.50 -36.74 -7.92
CA HIS A 377 42.81 -37.15 -6.51
C HIS A 377 44.30 -37.34 -6.07
N PRO A 378 44.68 -37.38 -4.75
CA PRO A 378 43.92 -37.80 -3.54
C PRO A 378 44.12 -36.95 -2.23
N LEU A 379 43.80 -37.56 -1.07
CA LEU A 379 43.63 -37.03 0.30
C LEU A 379 44.90 -36.99 1.19
N ALA A 380 44.92 -36.16 2.25
CA ALA A 380 45.72 -36.32 3.49
C ALA A 380 45.17 -35.48 4.68
N VAL A 381 45.59 -35.76 5.93
CA VAL A 381 44.89 -35.35 7.19
C VAL A 381 45.85 -34.95 8.35
N SER A 382 45.54 -33.87 9.08
CA SER A 382 45.98 -33.51 10.47
C SER A 382 47.49 -33.24 10.75
N PRO A 383 47.93 -32.73 11.95
CA PRO A 383 47.22 -32.39 13.20
C PRO A 383 47.50 -30.96 13.78
N ALA A 384 47.14 -30.72 15.05
CA ALA A 384 47.09 -29.41 15.74
C ALA A 384 48.23 -29.10 16.75
N ALA A 385 48.41 -27.82 17.09
CA ALA A 385 49.01 -27.28 18.33
C ALA A 385 48.51 -25.83 18.56
N ARG A 386 47.79 -25.48 19.65
CA ARG A 386 48.18 -25.23 21.06
C ARG A 386 48.80 -23.82 21.29
N ALA A 387 48.19 -23.06 22.21
CA ALA A 387 48.48 -21.65 22.51
C ALA A 387 49.62 -21.43 23.54
N PRO A 388 50.03 -20.17 23.76
CA PRO A 388 50.17 -19.64 25.12
C PRO A 388 49.34 -18.34 25.35
N ALA A 389 49.38 -17.80 26.57
CA ALA A 389 48.34 -16.90 27.10
C ALA A 389 48.84 -15.51 27.57
N MET A 390 47.87 -14.61 27.72
CA MET A 390 47.79 -13.42 28.60
C MET A 390 48.90 -12.34 28.59
N ALA A 391 48.48 -11.12 28.24
CA ALA A 391 48.79 -9.90 28.99
C ALA A 391 47.53 -9.00 28.99
N THR A 392 47.37 -8.15 30.01
CA THR A 392 46.19 -7.27 30.21
C THR A 392 46.37 -5.92 29.52
N ASP A 393 45.26 -5.26 29.16
CA ASP A 393 44.84 -4.01 29.79
C ASP A 393 43.51 -3.50 29.21
N GLY A 394 42.77 -2.73 30.02
CA GLY A 394 41.39 -2.35 29.73
C GLY A 394 41.25 -1.09 28.88
N ALA A 395 40.45 -1.18 27.82
CA ALA A 395 39.80 -0.04 27.19
C ALA A 395 38.38 -0.44 26.74
N ALA A 396 37.39 0.41 26.98
CA ALA A 396 36.01 0.13 26.63
C ALA A 396 35.83 0.13 25.10
N ALA A 397 35.80 -1.05 24.50
CA ALA A 397 35.51 -1.25 23.09
C ALA A 397 34.01 -1.52 22.88
N ALA A 398 33.37 -0.72 22.02
CA ALA A 398 32.02 -1.01 21.55
C ALA A 398 32.01 -2.39 20.85
N ALA A 399 31.04 -3.24 21.20
CA ALA A 399 30.92 -4.58 20.66
C ALA A 399 30.51 -4.52 19.17
N ALA A 400 31.51 -4.49 18.29
CA ALA A 400 31.34 -4.71 16.87
C ALA A 400 31.03 -6.19 16.61
N GLY A 401 29.77 -6.58 16.82
CA GLY A 401 29.28 -7.91 16.46
C GLY A 401 29.59 -8.20 14.99
N SER A 402 30.26 -9.32 14.70
CA SER A 402 30.60 -9.68 13.33
C SER A 402 29.31 -9.87 12.54
N LYS A 403 29.10 -9.06 11.48
CA LYS A 403 27.95 -9.21 10.58
C LYS A 403 27.97 -10.61 9.95
N LYS A 404 27.25 -11.57 10.56
CA LYS A 404 26.89 -12.83 9.89
C LYS A 404 26.16 -12.44 8.61
N LYS A 405 26.54 -13.08 7.50
CA LYS A 405 25.98 -12.80 6.17
C LYS A 405 24.48 -13.11 6.20
N LYS A 406 23.62 -12.09 6.02
CA LYS A 406 22.17 -12.28 5.87
C LYS A 406 21.93 -13.24 4.70
N GLU A 407 21.25 -14.36 4.94
CA GLU A 407 20.88 -15.28 3.88
C GLU A 407 19.69 -14.71 3.11
N VAL A 408 19.69 -14.83 1.78
CA VAL A 408 18.62 -14.31 0.91
C VAL A 408 18.19 -15.40 -0.05
N LEU A 409 16.98 -15.91 0.17
CA LEU A 409 16.31 -16.89 -0.67
C LEU A 409 15.38 -16.14 -1.64
N ILE A 410 15.59 -16.36 -2.93
CA ILE A 410 14.84 -15.73 -4.01
C ILE A 410 14.03 -16.81 -4.73
N PHE A 411 12.70 -16.67 -4.70
CA PHE A 411 11.75 -17.60 -5.28
C PHE A 411 11.11 -17.03 -6.55
N ASP A 412 10.78 -17.90 -7.49
CA ASP A 412 10.17 -17.50 -8.76
C ASP A 412 8.70 -17.11 -8.59
N ALA A 413 7.98 -17.82 -7.71
CA ALA A 413 6.61 -17.48 -7.33
C ALA A 413 6.42 -17.41 -5.80
N GLU A 414 5.39 -16.67 -5.37
CA GLU A 414 4.93 -16.61 -3.97
C GLU A 414 4.50 -18.01 -3.45
N GLU A 415 4.05 -18.91 -4.33
CA GLU A 415 3.70 -20.29 -3.96
C GLU A 415 4.93 -21.09 -3.51
N ASP A 416 6.04 -21.02 -4.25
CA ASP A 416 7.29 -21.72 -3.93
C ASP A 416 7.89 -21.20 -2.62
N LEU A 417 7.82 -19.89 -2.41
CA LEU A 417 8.19 -19.24 -1.16
C LEU A 417 7.36 -19.79 0.01
N ALA A 418 6.03 -19.85 -0.13
CA ALA A 418 5.14 -20.35 0.90
C ALA A 418 5.43 -21.82 1.26
N VAL A 419 5.73 -22.67 0.26
CA VAL A 419 6.14 -24.06 0.46
C VAL A 419 7.48 -24.14 1.21
N SER A 420 8.47 -23.34 0.80
CA SER A 420 9.78 -23.33 1.45
C SER A 420 9.75 -22.75 2.87
N LEU A 421 8.91 -21.74 3.13
CA LEU A 421 8.70 -21.14 4.44
C LEU A 421 8.02 -22.12 5.41
N ALA A 422 7.01 -22.87 4.94
CA ALA A 422 6.40 -23.92 5.74
C ALA A 422 7.40 -25.03 6.09
N LYS A 423 8.20 -25.49 5.11
CA LYS A 423 9.27 -26.45 5.35
C LYS A 423 10.23 -25.96 6.44
N TYR A 424 10.79 -24.76 6.26
CA TYR A 424 11.73 -24.14 7.20
C TYR A 424 11.13 -24.03 8.62
N THR A 425 9.88 -23.60 8.73
CA THR A 425 9.21 -23.41 10.02
C THR A 425 8.90 -24.75 10.70
N ALA A 426 8.51 -25.77 9.94
CA ALA A 426 8.29 -27.13 10.47
C ALA A 426 9.60 -27.80 10.93
N GLU A 427 10.70 -27.63 10.18
CA GLU A 427 12.03 -28.14 10.55
C GLU A 427 12.57 -27.45 11.82
N LEU A 428 12.44 -26.12 11.94
CA LEU A 428 12.75 -25.40 13.18
C LEU A 428 11.86 -25.83 14.35
N SER A 429 10.56 -26.02 14.10
CA SER A 429 9.61 -26.48 15.11
C SER A 429 10.01 -27.85 15.66
N ALA A 430 10.26 -28.83 14.80
CA ALA A 430 10.67 -30.17 15.21
C ALA A 430 11.98 -30.16 16.00
N LYS A 431 12.99 -29.41 15.53
CA LYS A 431 14.27 -29.24 16.22
C LYS A 431 14.10 -28.65 17.63
N LEU A 432 13.48 -27.47 17.72
CA LEU A 432 13.47 -26.69 18.96
C LEU A 432 12.47 -27.26 19.97
N ALA A 433 11.36 -27.86 19.51
CA ALA A 433 10.47 -28.64 20.38
C ALA A 433 11.16 -29.88 20.97
N ALA A 434 12.06 -30.54 20.24
CA ALA A 434 12.84 -31.66 20.77
C ALA A 434 13.92 -31.20 21.77
N GLU A 435 14.56 -30.05 21.54
CA GLU A 435 15.57 -29.47 22.44
C GLU A 435 14.98 -28.90 23.74
N ARG A 436 13.80 -28.25 23.67
CA ARG A 436 13.24 -27.44 24.76
C ARG A 436 11.90 -27.93 25.32
N GLY A 437 11.22 -28.86 24.63
CA GLY A 437 9.86 -29.28 24.98
C GLY A 437 8.76 -28.27 24.62
N ALA A 438 9.11 -27.17 23.94
CA ALA A 438 8.23 -26.09 23.49
C ALA A 438 8.82 -25.40 22.24
N PHE A 439 7.98 -24.74 21.45
CA PHE A 439 8.37 -23.95 20.27
C PHE A 439 7.63 -22.61 20.26
N THR A 440 8.37 -21.51 20.40
CA THR A 440 7.83 -20.15 20.50
C THR A 440 7.93 -19.41 19.16
N VAL A 441 6.78 -19.23 18.49
CA VAL A 441 6.67 -18.55 17.19
C VAL A 441 6.00 -17.19 17.34
N VAL A 442 6.64 -16.15 16.81
CA VAL A 442 6.10 -14.79 16.75
C VAL A 442 5.67 -14.48 15.33
N LEU A 443 4.46 -13.95 15.17
CA LEU A 443 3.86 -13.58 13.89
C LEU A 443 3.78 -12.06 13.73
N SER A 444 3.95 -11.59 12.51
CA SER A 444 3.49 -10.27 12.05
C SER A 444 2.24 -10.41 11.18
N GLY A 445 1.58 -9.29 10.91
CA GLY A 445 0.39 -9.25 10.05
C GLY A 445 0.70 -9.23 8.54
N GLY A 446 -0.30 -8.77 7.77
CA GLY A 446 -0.17 -8.58 6.33
C GLY A 446 -0.01 -9.88 5.53
N SER A 447 0.74 -9.83 4.43
CA SER A 447 0.90 -10.97 3.52
C SER A 447 1.66 -12.16 4.11
N LEU A 448 2.31 -12.02 5.27
CA LEU A 448 2.96 -13.14 5.95
C LEU A 448 1.97 -14.27 6.27
N ILE A 449 0.78 -13.93 6.79
CA ILE A 449 -0.21 -14.93 7.19
C ILE A 449 -0.67 -15.78 5.99
N LYS A 450 -0.78 -15.16 4.80
CA LYS A 450 -1.00 -15.90 3.55
C LYS A 450 0.16 -16.86 3.28
N ASN A 451 1.41 -16.45 3.47
CA ASN A 451 2.58 -17.26 3.14
C ASN A 451 2.82 -18.44 4.09
N ILE A 452 2.41 -18.37 5.36
CA ILE A 452 2.48 -19.52 6.28
C ILE A 452 1.36 -20.55 6.09
N ARG A 453 0.35 -20.29 5.23
CA ARG A 453 -0.82 -21.18 5.01
C ARG A 453 -0.46 -22.64 4.75
N LYS A 454 0.69 -22.90 4.12
CA LYS A 454 1.17 -24.24 3.76
C LYS A 454 1.43 -25.14 4.96
N LEU A 455 1.65 -24.58 6.14
CA LEU A 455 1.74 -25.34 7.38
C LEU A 455 0.41 -26.02 7.78
N ALA A 456 -0.73 -25.52 7.31
CA ALA A 456 -2.05 -26.11 7.53
C ALA A 456 -2.46 -27.10 6.42
N GLU A 457 -1.53 -27.47 5.53
CA GLU A 457 -1.72 -28.48 4.49
C GLU A 457 -0.83 -29.72 4.79
N PRO A 458 -1.19 -30.92 4.30
CA PRO A 458 -0.30 -32.08 4.38
C PRO A 458 1.04 -31.83 3.65
N PRO A 459 2.17 -32.36 4.15
CA PRO A 459 2.29 -33.25 5.30
C PRO A 459 2.31 -32.51 6.66
N TYR A 460 2.47 -31.18 6.67
CA TYR A 460 2.77 -30.41 7.88
C TYR A 460 1.63 -30.42 8.91
N LEU A 461 0.38 -30.39 8.46
CA LEU A 461 -0.78 -30.48 9.35
C LEU A 461 -0.72 -31.73 10.24
N ASP A 462 -0.26 -32.86 9.68
CA ASP A 462 -0.19 -34.15 10.36
C ASP A 462 1.17 -34.41 11.04
N SER A 463 2.26 -33.80 10.55
CA SER A 463 3.62 -34.08 11.01
C SER A 463 4.17 -33.11 12.06
N VAL A 464 3.57 -31.93 12.22
CA VAL A 464 4.00 -30.92 13.20
C VAL A 464 3.35 -31.20 14.56
N ASP A 465 4.15 -31.21 15.64
CA ASP A 465 3.61 -31.32 17.00
C ASP A 465 3.04 -29.97 17.48
N TRP A 466 1.82 -29.68 17.05
CA TRP A 466 1.07 -28.48 17.41
C TRP A 466 0.87 -28.29 18.91
N SER A 467 0.98 -29.36 19.72
CA SER A 467 0.92 -29.25 21.19
C SER A 467 2.08 -28.45 21.78
N LYS A 468 3.17 -28.28 21.02
CA LYS A 468 4.38 -27.54 21.43
C LYS A 468 4.37 -26.08 21.02
N TRP A 469 3.43 -25.67 20.17
CA TRP A 469 3.40 -24.32 19.60
C TRP A 469 2.84 -23.31 20.60
N HIS A 470 3.65 -22.29 20.89
CA HIS A 470 3.26 -21.08 21.60
C HIS A 470 3.32 -19.91 20.61
N VAL A 471 2.17 -19.28 20.33
CA VAL A 471 2.01 -18.26 19.29
C VAL A 471 1.89 -16.88 19.90
N PHE A 472 2.65 -15.94 19.33
CA PHE A 472 2.78 -14.55 19.77
C PHE A 472 2.63 -13.60 18.58
N TRP A 473 2.38 -12.32 18.86
CA TRP A 473 2.43 -11.24 17.87
C TRP A 473 3.61 -10.31 18.13
N VAL A 474 4.30 -9.89 17.07
CA VAL A 474 5.37 -8.88 17.12
C VAL A 474 4.78 -7.47 17.21
N ASP A 475 3.61 -7.26 16.61
CA ASP A 475 2.83 -6.03 16.65
C ASP A 475 1.33 -6.32 16.51
N GLU A 476 0.50 -5.42 17.04
CA GLU A 476 -0.95 -5.44 16.86
C GLU A 476 -1.52 -4.02 16.89
N ARG A 477 -2.61 -3.80 16.17
CA ARG A 477 -3.35 -2.55 16.07
C ARG A 477 -4.32 -2.52 17.24
N VAL A 478 -4.46 -1.39 17.94
CA VAL A 478 -5.37 -1.29 19.10
C VAL A 478 -6.80 -1.15 18.59
N VAL A 479 -7.37 -2.28 18.20
CA VAL A 479 -8.73 -2.48 17.68
C VAL A 479 -9.27 -3.81 18.23
N PRO A 480 -10.61 -4.01 18.25
CA PRO A 480 -11.21 -5.29 18.64
C PRO A 480 -10.66 -6.49 17.87
N LYS A 481 -10.58 -7.66 18.52
CA LYS A 481 -10.09 -8.92 17.93
C LYS A 481 -10.90 -9.44 16.73
N ASP A 482 -12.10 -8.92 16.48
CA ASP A 482 -12.94 -9.22 15.33
C ASP A 482 -12.89 -8.13 14.23
N HIS A 483 -12.14 -7.04 14.45
CA HIS A 483 -11.95 -5.95 13.50
C HIS A 483 -11.01 -6.35 12.34
N GLU A 484 -11.29 -5.86 11.12
CA GLU A 484 -10.55 -6.25 9.91
C GLU A 484 -9.04 -5.87 9.97
N ASP A 485 -8.69 -4.79 10.67
CA ASP A 485 -7.30 -4.40 10.91
C ASP A 485 -6.57 -5.20 12.01
N SER A 486 -7.20 -6.17 12.68
CA SER A 486 -6.52 -6.99 13.69
C SER A 486 -5.59 -8.04 13.06
N ASN A 487 -4.32 -8.02 13.47
CA ASN A 487 -3.35 -9.08 13.15
C ASN A 487 -3.76 -10.42 13.80
N TYR A 488 -4.44 -10.41 14.95
CA TYR A 488 -5.06 -11.60 15.55
C TYR A 488 -6.16 -12.17 14.65
N LYS A 489 -7.12 -11.35 14.21
CA LYS A 489 -8.17 -11.80 13.26
C LYS A 489 -7.58 -12.40 12.01
N LEU A 490 -6.62 -11.69 11.40
CA LEU A 490 -5.96 -12.12 10.18
C LEU A 490 -5.29 -13.49 10.37
N ALA A 491 -4.55 -13.69 11.47
CA ALA A 491 -3.94 -14.97 11.80
C ALA A 491 -4.97 -16.07 12.12
N LEU A 492 -6.08 -15.73 12.77
CA LEU A 492 -7.17 -16.66 13.08
C LEU A 492 -7.84 -17.20 11.82
N ASP A 493 -8.31 -16.32 10.93
CA ASP A 493 -8.96 -16.66 9.67
C ASP A 493 -7.97 -17.32 8.68
N GLY A 494 -6.73 -16.85 8.68
CA GLY A 494 -5.68 -17.30 7.76
C GLY A 494 -5.07 -18.65 8.12
N PHE A 495 -4.83 -18.91 9.41
CA PHE A 495 -3.98 -20.01 9.87
C PHE A 495 -4.48 -20.71 11.14
N LEU A 496 -4.69 -20.00 12.26
CA LEU A 496 -4.89 -20.62 13.58
C LEU A 496 -6.19 -21.44 13.67
N SER A 497 -7.23 -21.08 12.92
CA SER A 497 -8.47 -21.87 12.83
C SER A 497 -8.33 -23.22 12.11
N LYS A 498 -7.16 -23.49 11.50
CA LYS A 498 -6.90 -24.64 10.61
C LYS A 498 -5.84 -25.60 11.17
N VAL A 499 -5.27 -25.30 12.35
CA VAL A 499 -4.23 -26.11 13.00
C VAL A 499 -4.60 -26.37 14.46
N PRO A 500 -4.33 -27.57 15.02
CA PRO A 500 -4.76 -27.95 16.37
C PRO A 500 -3.83 -27.41 17.47
N ILE A 501 -3.51 -26.10 17.43
CA ILE A 501 -2.75 -25.43 18.50
C ILE A 501 -3.66 -25.23 19.72
N PRO A 502 -3.26 -25.68 20.93
CA PRO A 502 -4.04 -25.45 22.15
C PRO A 502 -4.30 -23.95 22.40
N THR A 503 -5.55 -23.57 22.66
CA THR A 503 -5.96 -22.16 22.81
C THR A 503 -5.22 -21.41 23.92
N GLY A 504 -4.85 -22.11 25.00
CA GLY A 504 -4.03 -21.56 26.10
C GLY A 504 -2.57 -21.27 25.73
N GLN A 505 -2.14 -21.56 24.50
CA GLN A 505 -0.81 -21.27 23.95
C GLN A 505 -0.85 -20.19 22.86
N VAL A 506 -1.98 -19.50 22.68
CA VAL A 506 -2.13 -18.39 21.74
C VAL A 506 -2.22 -17.08 22.53
N TYR A 507 -1.09 -16.37 22.63
CA TYR A 507 -0.93 -15.18 23.46
C TYR A 507 -1.23 -13.92 22.66
N ALA A 508 -2.52 -13.69 22.41
CA ALA A 508 -3.00 -12.50 21.73
C ALA A 508 -2.93 -11.26 22.63
N ILE A 509 -2.67 -10.10 22.02
CA ILE A 509 -2.68 -8.80 22.70
C ILE A 509 -4.11 -8.45 23.17
N ASN A 510 -4.21 -7.70 24.26
CA ASN A 510 -5.47 -7.40 24.94
C ASN A 510 -6.15 -6.14 24.37
N ASP A 511 -7.19 -6.37 23.56
CA ASP A 511 -7.98 -5.37 22.83
C ASP A 511 -8.98 -4.60 23.72
N ALA A 512 -9.13 -4.99 24.98
CA ALA A 512 -9.97 -4.28 25.95
C ALA A 512 -9.23 -3.16 26.72
N LEU A 513 -7.93 -2.95 26.45
CA LEU A 513 -7.08 -1.97 27.13
C LEU A 513 -6.65 -0.84 26.18
N SER A 514 -6.20 0.30 26.73
CA SER A 514 -5.54 1.34 25.94
C SER A 514 -4.19 0.85 25.41
N ALA A 515 -3.60 1.59 24.46
CA ALA A 515 -2.28 1.25 23.94
C ALA A 515 -1.20 1.06 25.04
N GLU A 516 -1.17 1.91 26.07
CA GLU A 516 -0.33 1.73 27.25
C GLU A 516 -0.61 0.40 27.97
N GLY A 517 -1.88 0.18 28.33
CA GLY A 517 -2.29 -0.95 29.15
C GLY A 517 -2.08 -2.29 28.45
N ALA A 518 -2.35 -2.36 27.14
CA ALA A 518 -2.13 -3.55 26.35
C ALA A 518 -0.63 -3.87 26.16
N ALA A 519 0.25 -2.86 26.06
CA ALA A 519 1.70 -3.07 26.04
C ALA A 519 2.22 -3.61 27.39
N ASP A 520 1.81 -2.99 28.50
CA ASP A 520 2.25 -3.40 29.84
C ASP A 520 1.67 -4.77 30.26
N ASP A 521 0.43 -5.09 29.88
CA ASP A 521 -0.22 -6.41 30.06
C ASP A 521 0.51 -7.50 29.26
N TYR A 522 0.80 -7.24 27.99
CA TYR A 522 1.52 -8.18 27.14
C TYR A 522 2.97 -8.38 27.60
N GLU A 523 3.70 -7.32 27.98
CA GLU A 523 5.04 -7.44 28.59
C GLU A 523 4.99 -8.25 29.90
N THR A 524 3.95 -8.08 30.71
CA THR A 524 3.75 -8.86 31.94
C THR A 524 3.51 -10.34 31.63
N CYS A 525 2.70 -10.64 30.60
CA CYS A 525 2.50 -12.00 30.10
C CYS A 525 3.83 -12.65 29.66
N LEU A 526 4.64 -11.93 28.87
CA LEU A 526 5.95 -12.44 28.43
C LEU A 526 6.91 -12.69 29.62
N LYS A 527 6.95 -11.80 30.62
CA LYS A 527 7.75 -12.00 31.85
C LYS A 527 7.30 -13.23 32.64
N GLN A 528 6.00 -13.49 32.70
CA GLN A 528 5.43 -14.69 33.31
C GLN A 528 5.88 -15.97 32.56
N LEU A 529 5.84 -15.94 31.22
CA LEU A 529 6.23 -17.06 30.37
C LEU A 529 7.73 -17.33 30.37
N VAL A 530 8.56 -16.27 30.50
CA VAL A 530 10.00 -16.38 30.78
C VAL A 530 10.24 -17.07 32.11
N LYS A 531 9.58 -16.60 33.19
CA LYS A 531 9.71 -17.18 34.53
C LYS A 531 9.29 -18.65 34.59
N ASN A 532 8.32 -19.04 33.77
CA ASN A 532 7.81 -20.40 33.65
C ASN A 532 8.62 -21.27 32.66
N GLY A 533 9.67 -20.74 32.02
CA GLY A 533 10.56 -21.49 31.11
C GLY A 533 10.05 -21.68 29.68
N VAL A 534 8.85 -21.18 29.34
CA VAL A 534 8.27 -21.26 27.99
C VAL A 534 9.09 -20.41 27.01
N ILE A 535 9.46 -19.19 27.41
CA ILE A 535 10.33 -18.30 26.65
C ILE A 535 11.72 -18.32 27.30
N ALA A 536 12.78 -18.48 26.51
CA ALA A 536 14.15 -18.44 27.04
C ALA A 536 14.60 -17.00 27.29
N MET A 537 15.64 -16.79 28.10
CA MET A 537 16.35 -15.50 28.16
C MET A 537 17.64 -15.58 27.36
N SER A 538 17.86 -14.60 26.49
CA SER A 538 19.14 -14.42 25.81
C SER A 538 20.21 -14.02 26.81
N GLN A 539 21.31 -14.79 26.85
CA GLN A 539 22.41 -14.54 27.79
C GLN A 539 23.27 -13.33 27.41
N SER A 540 23.29 -12.95 26.13
CA SER A 540 24.08 -11.82 25.62
C SER A 540 23.36 -10.48 25.69
N THR A 541 22.03 -10.47 25.58
CA THR A 541 21.22 -9.24 25.56
C THR A 541 20.43 -9.00 26.84
N GLY A 542 20.07 -10.05 27.59
CA GLY A 542 19.20 -9.93 28.77
C GLY A 542 17.71 -9.70 28.43
N PHE A 543 17.28 -10.01 27.20
CA PHE A 543 15.90 -9.92 26.73
C PHE A 543 15.32 -11.32 26.38
N PRO A 544 13.98 -11.46 26.29
CA PRO A 544 13.35 -12.72 25.90
C PRO A 544 13.81 -13.19 24.51
N ARG A 545 14.18 -14.47 24.44
CA ARG A 545 14.63 -15.19 23.26
C ARG A 545 13.55 -16.13 22.77
N PHE A 546 12.83 -15.67 21.76
CA PHE A 546 11.88 -16.48 20.99
C PHE A 546 12.62 -17.40 20.01
N ASP A 547 12.02 -18.55 19.72
CA ASP A 547 12.58 -19.57 18.83
C ASP A 547 12.55 -19.11 17.37
N VAL A 548 11.42 -18.56 16.89
CA VAL A 548 11.38 -17.92 15.57
C VAL A 548 10.48 -16.70 15.56
N MET A 549 10.92 -15.62 14.91
CA MET A 549 10.04 -14.53 14.49
C MET A 549 9.85 -14.57 12.97
N LEU A 550 8.60 -14.77 12.56
CA LEU A 550 8.17 -14.64 11.18
C LEU A 550 7.72 -13.18 11.01
N LEU A 551 8.49 -12.40 10.24
CA LEU A 551 8.31 -10.95 10.14
C LEU A 551 7.97 -10.54 8.70
N GLY A 552 7.03 -9.60 8.57
CA GLY A 552 6.80 -8.87 7.32
C GLY A 552 7.54 -7.53 7.31
N MET A 553 7.68 -6.93 6.13
CA MET A 553 8.30 -5.61 5.95
C MET A 553 7.38 -4.65 5.18
N GLY A 554 7.38 -3.37 5.55
CA GLY A 554 6.74 -2.29 4.81
C GLY A 554 7.40 -1.96 3.46
N PRO A 555 6.69 -1.22 2.57
CA PRO A 555 7.31 -0.66 1.35
C PRO A 555 8.38 0.41 1.66
N ASP A 556 8.33 0.94 2.88
CA ASP A 556 9.21 1.93 3.54
C ASP A 556 10.20 1.27 4.51
N GLY A 557 10.29 -0.06 4.56
CA GLY A 557 11.25 -0.75 5.43
C GLY A 557 10.92 -0.79 6.92
N HIS A 558 9.72 -0.35 7.34
CA HIS A 558 9.24 -0.62 8.71
C HIS A 558 9.08 -2.13 8.94
N ILE A 559 9.32 -2.56 10.18
CA ILE A 559 9.00 -3.91 10.67
C ILE A 559 8.24 -3.77 11.98
N ALA A 560 7.40 -4.74 12.32
CA ALA A 560 6.47 -4.61 13.45
C ALA A 560 5.70 -3.27 13.33
N SER A 561 5.65 -2.46 14.39
CA SER A 561 5.22 -1.05 14.28
C SER A 561 6.34 -0.05 14.61
N LEU A 562 7.57 -0.36 14.15
CA LEU A 562 8.76 0.48 14.23
C LEU A 562 9.02 1.14 12.87
N PHE A 563 8.72 2.44 12.75
CA PHE A 563 8.69 3.18 11.47
C PHE A 563 9.93 4.05 11.22
N PRO A 564 10.35 4.27 9.96
CA PRO A 564 11.43 5.22 9.64
C PRO A 564 11.15 6.61 10.21
N GLY A 565 12.17 7.24 10.80
CA GLY A 565 12.07 8.59 11.39
C GLY A 565 11.24 8.70 12.67
N HIS A 566 10.45 7.69 13.06
CA HIS A 566 9.65 7.74 14.29
C HIS A 566 10.53 7.47 15.53
N PRO A 567 10.48 8.27 16.60
CA PRO A 567 11.40 8.17 17.73
C PRO A 567 11.39 6.80 18.44
N LEU A 568 10.30 6.03 18.32
CA LEU A 568 10.14 4.71 18.93
C LEU A 568 11.19 3.68 18.47
N VAL A 569 11.84 3.89 17.32
CA VAL A 569 12.98 3.04 16.88
C VAL A 569 14.18 3.07 17.83
N ASN A 570 14.23 4.06 18.74
CA ASN A 570 15.29 4.21 19.74
C ASN A 570 14.92 3.60 21.11
N GLU A 571 13.72 3.04 21.27
CA GLU A 571 13.33 2.33 22.51
C GLU A 571 14.20 1.08 22.71
N ASN A 572 14.97 1.08 23.79
CA ASN A 572 16.00 0.07 24.06
C ASN A 572 15.93 -0.54 25.48
N GLN A 573 14.88 -0.23 26.26
CA GLN A 573 14.70 -0.70 27.64
C GLN A 573 13.49 -1.62 27.79
N LYS A 574 12.34 -1.25 27.22
CA LYS A 574 11.11 -2.07 27.28
C LYS A 574 11.22 -3.32 26.41
N TRP A 575 10.44 -4.35 26.73
CA TRP A 575 10.26 -5.52 25.87
C TRP A 575 9.13 -5.27 24.87
N VAL A 576 8.03 -4.70 25.35
CA VAL A 576 6.87 -4.29 24.56
C VAL A 576 6.64 -2.81 24.79
N THR A 577 6.34 -2.08 23.73
CA THR A 577 5.99 -0.66 23.79
C THR A 577 4.78 -0.39 22.90
N TYR A 578 4.34 0.86 22.88
CA TYR A 578 3.17 1.30 22.12
C TYR A 578 3.50 2.56 21.32
N ILE A 579 2.67 2.81 20.31
CA ILE A 579 2.67 4.02 19.47
C ILE A 579 1.22 4.51 19.39
N LYS A 580 1.00 5.83 19.37
CA LYS A 580 -0.35 6.44 19.26
C LYS A 580 -0.53 7.31 18.02
N ASP A 581 0.58 7.56 17.35
CA ASP A 581 0.80 8.47 16.24
C ASP A 581 1.45 7.70 15.08
N SER A 582 1.09 6.42 14.90
CA SER A 582 1.63 5.63 13.80
C SER A 582 1.35 6.34 12.47
N PRO A 583 2.35 6.49 11.58
CA PRO A 583 2.16 7.12 10.27
C PRO A 583 1.27 6.29 9.32
N LYS A 584 0.67 5.20 9.81
CA LYS A 584 -0.25 4.34 9.06
C LYS A 584 -1.44 3.96 9.95
N PRO A 585 -2.68 4.06 9.45
CA PRO A 585 -3.86 3.67 10.20
C PRO A 585 -3.86 2.16 10.53
N PRO A 586 -4.52 1.73 11.62
CA PRO A 586 -4.90 2.53 12.78
C PRO A 586 -3.68 3.13 13.50
N PRO A 587 -3.81 4.33 14.10
CA PRO A 587 -2.67 5.07 14.64
C PRO A 587 -2.16 4.52 15.98
N GLU A 588 -3.04 3.92 16.79
CA GLU A 588 -2.68 3.25 18.04
C GLU A 588 -2.27 1.79 17.79
N ARG A 589 -1.07 1.41 18.23
CA ARG A 589 -0.51 0.06 18.06
C ARG A 589 0.40 -0.35 19.20
N ILE A 590 0.54 -1.66 19.39
CA ILE A 590 1.48 -2.33 20.29
C ILE A 590 2.60 -2.95 19.44
N THR A 591 3.84 -2.94 19.94
CA THR A 591 4.98 -3.52 19.22
C THR A 591 6.06 -4.05 20.16
N PHE A 592 6.73 -5.12 19.75
CA PHE A 592 8.05 -5.47 20.27
C PHE A 592 9.05 -4.38 19.93
N THR A 593 10.04 -4.21 20.81
CA THR A 593 11.17 -3.31 20.66
C THR A 593 12.32 -4.00 19.94
N PHE A 594 13.29 -3.24 19.41
CA PHE A 594 14.48 -3.84 18.80
C PHE A 594 15.28 -4.78 19.71
N PRO A 595 15.47 -4.51 21.02
CA PRO A 595 16.09 -5.47 21.92
C PRO A 595 15.44 -6.86 21.92
N VAL A 596 14.11 -6.96 21.84
CA VAL A 596 13.40 -8.25 21.79
C VAL A 596 13.56 -8.91 20.42
N ILE A 597 13.37 -8.14 19.33
CA ILE A 597 13.56 -8.64 17.97
C ILE A 597 15.00 -9.17 17.76
N ASN A 598 15.99 -8.40 18.20
CA ASN A 598 17.42 -8.71 18.08
C ASN A 598 17.90 -9.84 19.02
N SER A 599 17.01 -10.35 19.88
CA SER A 599 17.25 -11.47 20.80
C SER A 599 16.65 -12.79 20.33
N SER A 600 15.94 -12.82 19.20
CA SER A 600 15.40 -14.07 18.64
C SER A 600 16.51 -15.02 18.18
N ALA A 601 16.24 -16.33 18.28
CA ALA A 601 17.10 -17.36 17.73
C ALA A 601 17.10 -17.36 16.19
N TYR A 602 15.93 -17.18 15.59
CA TYR A 602 15.73 -17.20 14.14
C TYR A 602 14.78 -16.06 13.72
N VAL A 603 15.13 -15.31 12.67
CA VAL A 603 14.22 -14.36 12.01
C VAL A 603 14.06 -14.77 10.55
N ALA A 604 12.83 -15.07 10.16
CA ALA A 604 12.44 -15.21 8.76
C ALA A 604 11.76 -13.90 8.31
N MET A 605 12.46 -13.12 7.49
CA MET A 605 11.95 -11.89 6.90
C MET A 605 11.26 -12.19 5.58
N VAL A 606 9.92 -12.21 5.59
CA VAL A 606 9.07 -12.65 4.48
C VAL A 606 8.55 -11.44 3.71
N VAL A 607 9.03 -11.28 2.47
CA VAL A 607 8.80 -10.06 1.67
C VAL A 607 8.46 -10.42 0.23
N THR A 608 7.21 -10.16 -0.16
CA THR A 608 6.69 -10.46 -1.51
C THR A 608 6.14 -9.23 -2.22
N GLY A 609 6.24 -9.23 -3.55
CA GLY A 609 5.70 -8.22 -4.45
C GLY A 609 6.61 -7.00 -4.71
N ALA A 610 6.55 -6.49 -5.95
CA ALA A 610 7.36 -5.36 -6.41
C ALA A 610 7.15 -4.04 -5.64
N GLY A 611 6.07 -3.92 -4.86
CA GLY A 611 5.86 -2.80 -3.94
C GLY A 611 6.86 -2.73 -2.78
N LYS A 612 7.70 -3.76 -2.59
CA LYS A 612 8.74 -3.81 -1.55
C LYS A 612 10.16 -3.56 -2.09
N ALA A 613 10.33 -3.54 -3.41
CA ALA A 613 11.65 -3.64 -4.04
C ALA A 613 12.63 -2.51 -3.64
N GLY A 614 12.14 -1.28 -3.44
CA GLY A 614 12.99 -0.17 -2.98
C GLY A 614 13.52 -0.37 -1.56
N ALA A 615 12.67 -0.79 -0.62
CA ALA A 615 13.09 -1.10 0.75
C ALA A 615 14.00 -2.33 0.82
N VAL A 616 13.73 -3.37 0.04
CA VAL A 616 14.62 -4.55 -0.07
C VAL A 616 15.98 -4.14 -0.64
N GLN A 617 16.00 -3.33 -1.70
CA GLN A 617 17.23 -2.80 -2.29
C GLN A 617 18.05 -2.03 -1.27
N LYS A 618 17.44 -1.07 -0.56
CA LYS A 618 18.14 -0.28 0.48
C LYS A 618 18.66 -1.18 1.60
N ALA A 619 17.83 -2.07 2.14
CA ALA A 619 18.16 -2.93 3.28
C ALA A 619 19.24 -4.00 3.01
N LEU A 620 19.45 -4.39 1.75
CA LEU A 620 20.44 -5.38 1.32
C LEU A 620 21.61 -4.79 0.52
N SER A 621 21.66 -3.46 0.37
CA SER A 621 22.79 -2.77 -0.28
C SER A 621 23.99 -2.66 0.66
N ASP A 622 25.21 -2.75 0.11
CA ASP A 622 26.45 -2.59 0.88
C ASP A 622 26.70 -1.13 1.32
N LYS A 623 25.98 -0.17 0.72
CA LYS A 623 26.11 1.28 0.99
C LYS A 623 25.26 1.73 2.19
N GLN A 624 25.61 1.29 3.40
CA GLN A 624 25.04 1.87 4.62
C GLN A 624 25.55 3.31 4.84
N THR A 625 24.67 4.30 4.72
CA THR A 625 24.86 5.65 5.30
C THR A 625 24.17 5.70 6.65
N SER A 626 24.94 5.96 7.72
CA SER A 626 24.48 5.81 9.12
C SER A 626 23.36 6.74 9.57
N SER A 627 23.09 7.83 8.83
CA SER A 627 22.09 8.84 9.18
C SER A 627 20.66 8.49 8.80
N ASP A 628 20.43 7.41 8.04
CA ASP A 628 19.16 7.18 7.33
C ASP A 628 18.77 5.69 7.22
N LEU A 629 19.09 4.89 8.24
CA LEU A 629 18.82 3.45 8.26
C LEU A 629 17.32 3.14 8.26
N LEU A 630 16.90 2.13 7.49
CA LEU A 630 15.55 1.58 7.62
C LEU A 630 15.41 0.75 8.91
N PRO A 631 14.22 0.67 9.53
CA PRO A 631 13.98 -0.19 10.69
C PRO A 631 14.39 -1.67 10.47
N VAL A 632 14.18 -2.20 9.26
CA VAL A 632 14.66 -3.56 8.89
C VAL A 632 16.20 -3.71 8.88
N GLU A 633 16.96 -2.62 8.75
CA GLU A 633 18.43 -2.63 8.87
C GLU A 633 18.89 -2.63 10.33
N MET A 634 18.08 -2.05 11.23
CA MET A 634 18.29 -2.04 12.68
C MET A 634 17.98 -3.40 13.34
N ALA A 635 17.27 -4.28 12.61
CA ALA A 635 17.10 -5.68 12.98
C ALA A 635 18.41 -6.46 12.73
N VAL A 636 19.23 -6.57 13.77
CA VAL A 636 20.54 -7.23 13.78
C VAL A 636 20.58 -8.19 14.97
N LEU A 637 20.41 -9.48 14.69
CA LEU A 637 20.50 -10.53 15.70
C LEU A 637 21.92 -10.61 16.25
N GLN A 638 22.05 -10.71 17.58
CA GLN A 638 23.35 -10.95 18.23
C GLN A 638 23.73 -12.43 18.13
N ASP A 639 22.88 -13.33 18.64
CA ASP A 639 23.10 -14.78 18.70
C ASP A 639 21.97 -15.57 18.01
N GLY A 640 21.75 -15.27 16.74
CA GLY A 640 20.74 -15.90 15.91
C GLY A 640 21.07 -15.94 14.42
N GLU A 641 20.10 -16.39 13.62
CA GLU A 641 20.15 -16.50 12.17
C GLU A 641 19.04 -15.65 11.53
N PHE A 642 19.40 -14.84 10.53
CA PHE A 642 18.47 -13.94 9.82
C PHE A 642 18.41 -14.35 8.34
N THR A 643 17.26 -14.86 7.92
CA THR A 643 17.01 -15.37 6.57
C THR A 643 15.91 -14.53 5.91
N TRP A 644 16.16 -14.04 4.70
CA TRP A 644 15.16 -13.38 3.87
C TRP A 644 14.48 -14.41 2.95
N PHE A 645 13.16 -14.43 2.97
CA PHE A 645 12.32 -15.15 2.01
C PHE A 645 11.71 -14.12 1.08
N THR A 646 12.15 -14.09 -0.18
CA THR A 646 11.76 -13.07 -1.16
C THR A 646 11.29 -13.66 -2.47
N ASP A 647 10.32 -13.03 -3.14
CA ASP A 647 9.99 -13.34 -4.53
C ASP A 647 10.79 -12.46 -5.51
N LYS A 648 10.95 -12.92 -6.75
CA LYS A 648 11.58 -12.14 -7.84
C LYS A 648 11.08 -10.69 -7.92
N PRO A 649 9.75 -10.40 -7.83
CA PRO A 649 9.24 -9.03 -7.73
C PRO A 649 9.85 -8.21 -6.58
N ALA A 650 9.91 -8.74 -5.36
CA ALA A 650 10.45 -8.04 -4.19
C ALA A 650 11.96 -7.77 -4.28
N VAL A 651 12.72 -8.54 -5.08
CA VAL A 651 14.15 -8.29 -5.34
C VAL A 651 14.44 -7.60 -6.68
N SER A 652 13.42 -7.18 -7.43
CA SER A 652 13.57 -6.62 -8.79
C SER A 652 14.46 -5.38 -8.91
N MET A 653 14.77 -4.71 -7.79
CA MET A 653 15.69 -3.57 -7.73
C MET A 653 17.09 -3.93 -7.20
N LEU A 654 17.34 -5.15 -6.71
CA LEU A 654 18.69 -5.59 -6.39
C LEU A 654 19.50 -5.70 -7.69
N GLN A 655 20.62 -4.99 -7.75
CA GLN A 655 21.56 -5.14 -8.85
C GLN A 655 22.21 -6.52 -8.78
N ASN A 656 22.20 -7.25 -9.89
CA ASN A 656 22.76 -8.60 -9.98
C ASN A 656 24.19 -8.64 -9.40
N LYS A 657 24.42 -9.52 -8.43
CA LYS A 657 25.73 -9.96 -7.96
C LYS A 657 26.02 -11.37 -8.49
#